data_AF-A0AAW7YB58-F1
#
_entry.id   AF-A0AAW7YB58-F1
#
_cell.length_a   1.000
_cell.length_b   1.000
_cell.length_c   1.000
_cell.angle_alpha   90.00
_cell.angle_beta   90.00
_cell.angle_gamma   90.00
#
_symmetry.space_group_name_H-M   'P 1'
#
loop_
_entity.id
_entity.type
_entity.pdbx_description
1 polymer ?
#
loop_
_entity_poly.entity_id
_entity_poly.type
_entity_poly.pdbx_seq_one_letter_code
_entity_poly.pdbx_strand_id
1 'polypeptide(L)'
;MHSIYDFCNLIWHRVYVAILIINLSLLSVHAYATTNNYQFKAVMQLESNPNEAVQWAQLTAHPTNTNQYFIISKTGQMFFVDEMAELRQVLSLQDNNANASSIKLTAMALHPNFALRDQLGYGTFYTAHIEPLDKNIATKRIQERDNSLALTFDAVITEWQFHSSKYQQVNVKTKREVLRIAVPDESLMIKQMTFNPYAKSWNDGFGLLYIALNGQSKWQKPLYSGAILRINPAKFGLRSFTVPRNNPYLAENEIADEIYIFNEQDIKHFTWPDKGREDMLLSQLHNNKSVLSLISINHNLRENNVTKIVYQGDNIVEGVMIYRGAELPSLRNNVLILTREKNKNWLIESLKLASPVNKSDKGENKAKQTWQFSAEQLPYDSDIAVINNRDGEVLIIDKTLGSIFQVFKAMVQPKLPLEQEVVSIAAESEASYHLYILLLILLIIIGSSFYWFKRNNISAKAIVRKQFAQLELSESKQQIGLYHRHQKTVDTIININDINNLEIKLNGETITRVSRENDSGFNDAKEQNLRIALNKEKTDKMVDDKIRQINLLFTDTQGKNYTVCLYMRKGSARVTKKTYSAVIEDLIDWCWLIALSLNPDDTGIRKQKSPVSTKQIKSTVEKKSHLASLHEQAASNRLSTYQTRSVPEVPTDNVESTYKPSVLDNDKRATDTPQQDRVVDSVLVNALEKLVELRKQGFLTQEEFTEAKKNVLGSLSD
;
A
#
# COMPACT_ATOMS: atom_id res chain seq x y z
N MET A 1 74.15 -29.00 2.73
CA MET A 1 73.14 -28.13 3.35
C MET A 1 72.07 -27.61 2.37
N HIS A 2 72.31 -27.55 1.05
CA HIS A 2 71.29 -27.15 0.06
C HIS A 2 70.23 -28.21 -0.26
N SER A 3 70.54 -29.51 -0.18
CA SER A 3 69.59 -30.58 -0.56
C SER A 3 68.40 -30.77 0.41
N ILE A 4 68.49 -30.31 1.65
CA ILE A 4 67.41 -30.45 2.66
C ILE A 4 66.36 -29.35 2.51
N TYR A 5 66.76 -28.16 2.03
CA TYR A 5 65.86 -27.03 1.81
C TYR A 5 64.95 -27.26 0.59
N ASP A 6 65.48 -27.85 -0.48
CA ASP A 6 64.68 -28.16 -1.68
C ASP A 6 63.68 -29.31 -1.42
N PHE A 7 64.06 -30.28 -0.57
CA PHE A 7 63.16 -31.37 -0.19
C PHE A 7 61.99 -30.88 0.68
N CYS A 8 62.23 -29.93 1.59
CA CYS A 8 61.18 -29.33 2.41
C CYS A 8 60.20 -28.47 1.58
N ASN A 9 60.70 -27.74 0.58
CA ASN A 9 59.85 -26.93 -0.31
C ASN A 9 58.96 -27.81 -1.20
N LEU A 10 59.48 -28.94 -1.67
CA LEU A 10 58.70 -29.88 -2.48
C LEU A 10 57.56 -30.53 -1.68
N ILE A 11 57.79 -30.85 -0.41
CA ILE A 11 56.76 -31.38 0.50
C ILE A 11 55.71 -30.32 0.80
N TRP A 12 56.11 -29.08 1.09
CA TRP A 12 55.17 -27.97 1.32
C TRP A 12 54.32 -27.67 0.10
N HIS A 13 54.89 -27.73 -1.10
CA HIS A 13 54.13 -27.51 -2.33
C HIS A 13 53.11 -28.63 -2.59
N ARG A 14 53.48 -29.90 -2.33
CA ARG A 14 52.55 -31.03 -2.46
C ARG A 14 51.44 -31.01 -1.43
N VAL A 15 51.71 -30.54 -0.21
CA VAL A 15 50.68 -30.31 0.81
C VAL A 15 49.74 -29.18 0.40
N TYR A 16 50.27 -28.09 -0.17
CA TYR A 16 49.45 -26.96 -0.65
C TYR A 16 48.54 -27.37 -1.82
N VAL A 17 49.05 -28.16 -2.76
CA VAL A 17 48.26 -28.70 -3.89
C VAL A 17 47.20 -29.69 -3.38
N ALA A 18 47.51 -30.54 -2.40
CA ALA A 18 46.53 -31.44 -1.80
C ALA A 18 45.42 -30.68 -1.05
N ILE A 19 45.77 -29.62 -0.30
CA ILE A 19 44.79 -28.74 0.35
C ILE A 19 43.93 -28.01 -0.69
N LEU A 20 44.51 -27.58 -1.80
CA LEU A 20 43.78 -26.91 -2.86
C LEU A 20 42.83 -27.85 -3.60
N ILE A 21 43.22 -29.11 -3.82
CA ILE A 21 42.36 -30.16 -4.40
C ILE A 21 41.23 -30.55 -3.43
N ILE A 22 41.49 -30.62 -2.12
CA ILE A 22 40.46 -30.87 -1.10
C ILE A 22 39.47 -29.69 -0.99
N ASN A 23 39.95 -28.45 -1.09
CA ASN A 23 39.07 -27.28 -1.13
C ASN A 23 38.29 -27.18 -2.46
N LEU A 24 38.86 -27.66 -3.58
CA LEU A 24 38.15 -27.74 -4.86
C LEU A 24 37.11 -28.87 -4.91
N SER A 25 37.36 -30.01 -4.24
CA SER A 25 36.37 -31.12 -4.18
C SER A 25 35.21 -30.82 -3.22
N LEU A 26 35.41 -29.95 -2.23
CA LEU A 26 34.36 -29.36 -1.39
C LEU A 26 33.56 -28.26 -2.13
N LEU A 27 34.00 -27.81 -3.30
CA LEU A 27 33.27 -26.92 -4.21
C LEU A 27 32.54 -27.70 -5.31
N SER A 28 32.04 -28.89 -5.00
CA SER A 28 30.94 -29.46 -5.79
C SER A 28 29.72 -28.56 -5.58
N VAL A 29 29.52 -27.65 -6.54
CA VAL A 29 28.30 -26.87 -6.66
C VAL A 29 27.16 -27.86 -6.79
N HIS A 30 26.53 -28.16 -5.66
CA HIS A 30 25.19 -28.69 -5.67
C HIS A 30 24.36 -27.59 -6.31
N ALA A 31 23.98 -27.79 -7.56
CA ALA A 31 22.90 -27.05 -8.17
C ALA A 31 21.65 -27.40 -7.34
N TYR A 32 21.46 -26.69 -6.24
CA TYR A 32 20.17 -26.64 -5.59
C TYR A 32 19.25 -26.04 -6.63
N ALA A 33 18.37 -26.87 -7.21
CA ALA A 33 17.15 -26.35 -7.76
C ALA A 33 16.59 -25.42 -6.69
N THR A 34 16.41 -24.14 -7.01
CA THR A 34 15.76 -23.20 -6.11
C THR A 34 14.33 -23.69 -5.94
N THR A 35 14.09 -24.60 -5.02
CA THR A 35 12.75 -24.89 -4.53
C THR A 35 12.29 -23.62 -3.86
N ASN A 36 11.34 -22.95 -4.50
CA ASN A 36 10.68 -21.79 -3.91
C ASN A 36 9.91 -22.29 -2.69
N ASN A 37 10.54 -22.25 -1.51
CA ASN A 37 9.95 -22.70 -0.25
C ASN A 37 9.01 -21.62 0.29
N TYR A 38 7.89 -21.40 -0.39
CA TYR A 38 6.78 -20.63 0.15
C TYR A 38 6.02 -21.52 1.14
N GLN A 39 5.66 -20.96 2.29
CA GLN A 39 4.93 -21.66 3.34
C GLN A 39 3.66 -20.90 3.71
N PHE A 40 2.68 -21.66 4.19
CA PHE A 40 1.48 -21.12 4.79
C PHE A 40 1.68 -20.91 6.28
N LYS A 41 1.37 -19.70 6.73
CA LYS A 41 1.13 -19.42 8.13
C LYS A 41 -0.37 -19.29 8.32
N ALA A 42 -0.98 -20.19 9.08
CA ALA A 42 -2.36 -20.00 9.51
C ALA A 42 -2.43 -18.69 10.30
N VAL A 43 -3.23 -17.75 9.82
CA VAL A 43 -3.49 -16.46 10.47
C VAL A 43 -4.71 -16.60 11.36
N MET A 44 -5.71 -17.36 10.90
CA MET A 44 -7.00 -17.46 11.56
C MET A 44 -7.75 -18.72 11.16
N GLN A 45 -8.51 -19.24 12.11
CA GLN A 45 -9.59 -20.18 11.84
C GLN A 45 -10.90 -19.48 12.23
N LEU A 46 -11.83 -19.36 11.28
CA LEU A 46 -13.17 -18.84 11.55
C LEU A 46 -13.94 -19.95 12.25
N GLU A 47 -14.04 -19.88 13.57
CA GLU A 47 -14.87 -20.81 14.34
C GLU A 47 -16.33 -20.63 13.93
N SER A 48 -16.90 -21.64 13.27
CA SER A 48 -18.34 -21.78 13.11
C SER A 48 -18.87 -22.70 14.21
N ASN A 49 -20.05 -22.37 14.72
CA ASN A 49 -20.76 -23.25 15.64
C ASN A 49 -21.01 -24.58 14.90
N PRO A 50 -20.66 -25.76 15.46
CA PRO A 50 -20.77 -27.05 14.76
C PRO A 50 -22.17 -27.38 14.22
N ASN A 51 -23.20 -26.69 14.70
CA ASN A 51 -24.59 -26.87 14.27
C ASN A 51 -25.01 -26.00 13.07
N GLU A 52 -24.18 -25.03 12.63
CA GLU A 52 -24.46 -24.19 11.45
C GLU A 52 -23.19 -24.04 10.60
N ALA A 53 -23.12 -24.80 9.51
CA ALA A 53 -22.07 -24.65 8.52
C ALA A 53 -22.22 -23.29 7.80
N VAL A 54 -21.56 -22.25 8.33
CA VAL A 54 -21.54 -20.91 7.73
C VAL A 54 -20.83 -20.98 6.38
N GLN A 55 -21.56 -20.70 5.30
CA GLN A 55 -20.99 -20.62 3.96
C GLN A 55 -20.36 -19.24 3.74
N TRP A 56 -19.04 -19.12 3.90
CA TRP A 56 -18.33 -17.86 3.70
C TRP A 56 -18.40 -17.41 2.22
N ALA A 57 -18.52 -16.10 1.99
CA ALA A 57 -18.62 -15.52 0.65
C ALA A 57 -17.40 -14.66 0.27
N GLN A 58 -17.05 -13.68 1.12
CA GLN A 58 -15.96 -12.73 0.86
C GLN A 58 -15.31 -12.27 2.16
N LEU A 59 -13.97 -12.14 2.15
CA LEU A 59 -13.16 -11.46 3.16
C LEU A 59 -12.73 -10.10 2.61
N THR A 60 -12.84 -9.04 3.41
CA THR A 60 -12.41 -7.69 3.07
C THR A 60 -11.49 -7.16 4.16
N ALA A 61 -10.25 -6.80 3.82
CA ALA A 61 -9.30 -6.27 4.78
C ALA A 61 -9.71 -4.88 5.30
N HIS A 62 -9.46 -4.62 6.57
CA HIS A 62 -9.67 -3.29 7.15
C HIS A 62 -8.61 -2.30 6.59
N PRO A 63 -9.01 -1.12 6.09
CA PRO A 63 -8.08 -0.22 5.40
C PRO A 63 -6.96 0.34 6.30
N THR A 64 -7.14 0.32 7.61
CA THR A 64 -6.13 0.82 8.58
C THR A 64 -5.49 -0.26 9.45
N ASN A 65 -5.81 -1.53 9.29
CA ASN A 65 -5.24 -2.56 10.15
C ASN A 65 -5.01 -3.85 9.38
N THR A 66 -3.79 -4.38 9.47
CA THR A 66 -3.36 -5.59 8.77
C THR A 66 -3.98 -6.86 9.33
N ASN A 67 -4.49 -6.82 10.57
CA ASN A 67 -5.01 -7.97 11.29
C ASN A 67 -6.51 -7.85 11.58
N GLN A 68 -7.20 -6.88 10.98
CA GLN A 68 -8.66 -6.75 11.11
C GLN A 68 -9.32 -6.93 9.76
N TYR A 69 -10.47 -7.60 9.77
CA TYR A 69 -11.16 -7.97 8.54
C TYR A 69 -12.67 -7.92 8.72
N PHE A 70 -13.38 -7.77 7.61
CA PHE A 70 -14.81 -8.00 7.51
C PHE A 70 -15.06 -9.24 6.69
N ILE A 71 -16.01 -10.07 7.13
CA ILE A 71 -16.35 -11.33 6.49
C ILE A 71 -17.85 -11.39 6.30
N ILE A 72 -18.29 -11.75 5.11
CA ILE A 72 -19.70 -11.98 4.82
C ILE A 72 -19.97 -13.45 4.54
N SER A 73 -21.13 -13.94 4.97
CA SER A 73 -21.65 -15.26 4.66
C SER A 73 -22.72 -15.18 3.56
N LYS A 74 -22.88 -16.24 2.78
CA LYS A 74 -23.94 -16.37 1.77
C LYS A 74 -25.33 -16.30 2.39
N THR A 75 -25.45 -16.64 3.68
CA THR A 75 -26.69 -16.62 4.45
C THR A 75 -27.08 -15.22 4.95
N GLY A 76 -26.31 -14.17 4.64
CA GLY A 76 -26.71 -12.78 4.90
C GLY A 76 -26.20 -12.18 6.21
N GLN A 77 -25.25 -12.83 6.87
CA GLN A 77 -24.56 -12.26 8.03
C GLN A 77 -23.23 -11.61 7.61
N MET A 78 -22.84 -10.57 8.33
CA MET A 78 -21.54 -9.94 8.25
C MET A 78 -20.91 -9.93 9.63
N PHE A 79 -19.63 -10.29 9.67
CA PHE A 79 -18.83 -10.36 10.86
C PHE A 79 -17.63 -9.42 10.74
N PHE A 80 -17.22 -8.87 11.87
CA PHE A 80 -15.97 -8.17 12.04
C PHE A 80 -15.02 -9.07 12.84
N VAL A 81 -13.80 -9.14 12.37
CA VAL A 81 -12.70 -9.88 12.97
C VAL A 81 -11.72 -8.87 13.53
N ASP A 82 -11.45 -8.96 14.84
CA ASP A 82 -10.49 -8.09 15.50
C ASP A 82 -9.05 -8.65 15.52
N GLU A 83 -8.13 -7.91 16.12
CA GLU A 83 -6.70 -8.28 16.18
C GLU A 83 -6.43 -9.56 16.99
N MET A 84 -7.36 -9.94 17.87
CA MET A 84 -7.29 -11.16 18.68
C MET A 84 -7.89 -12.36 17.95
N ALA A 85 -8.26 -12.20 16.68
CA ALA A 85 -8.99 -13.17 15.89
C ALA A 85 -10.39 -13.49 16.42
N GLU A 86 -10.98 -12.60 17.24
CA GLU A 86 -12.35 -12.77 17.69
C GLU A 86 -13.34 -12.38 16.59
N LEU A 87 -14.28 -13.29 16.31
CA LEU A 87 -15.35 -13.08 15.34
C LEU A 87 -16.57 -12.45 16.02
N ARG A 88 -17.00 -11.27 15.56
CA ARG A 88 -18.18 -10.57 16.08
C ARG A 88 -19.17 -10.26 14.96
N GLN A 89 -20.41 -10.70 15.09
CA GLN A 89 -21.45 -10.34 14.11
C GLN A 89 -21.77 -8.85 14.22
N VAL A 90 -21.74 -8.14 13.09
CA VAL A 90 -21.98 -6.68 13.02
C VAL A 90 -23.23 -6.30 12.22
N LEU A 91 -23.70 -7.18 11.34
CA LEU A 91 -24.93 -7.00 10.56
C LEU A 91 -25.55 -8.37 10.21
N SER A 92 -26.88 -8.42 10.22
CA SER A 92 -27.66 -9.53 9.65
C SER A 92 -28.72 -8.95 8.73
N LEU A 93 -28.80 -9.47 7.50
CA LEU A 93 -29.83 -9.12 6.53
C LEU A 93 -31.09 -9.97 6.65
N GLN A 94 -31.06 -11.03 7.45
CA GLN A 94 -32.24 -11.83 7.75
C GLN A 94 -33.11 -11.12 8.78
N ASP A 95 -34.40 -11.04 8.50
CA ASP A 95 -35.40 -10.57 9.45
C ASP A 95 -35.83 -11.74 10.36
N ASN A 96 -36.02 -11.50 11.66
CA ASN A 96 -36.45 -12.54 12.62
C ASN A 96 -37.89 -13.03 12.38
N ASN A 97 -38.59 -12.49 11.37
CA ASN A 97 -39.92 -12.92 10.99
C ASN A 97 -39.81 -14.10 10.01
N ALA A 98 -40.45 -15.21 10.34
CA ALA A 98 -40.42 -16.52 9.65
C ALA A 98 -40.83 -16.54 8.16
N ASN A 99 -41.10 -15.37 7.55
CA ASN A 99 -41.43 -15.18 6.14
C ASN A 99 -40.37 -14.37 5.37
N ALA A 100 -39.21 -14.08 5.96
CA ALA A 100 -38.13 -13.38 5.27
C ALA A 100 -37.53 -14.28 4.18
N SER A 101 -37.79 -13.89 2.93
CA SER A 101 -37.28 -14.46 1.70
C SER A 101 -35.78 -14.77 1.72
N SER A 102 -35.39 -15.80 0.95
CA SER A 102 -34.04 -16.35 0.76
C SER A 102 -32.98 -15.36 0.24
N ILE A 103 -32.68 -14.30 1.01
CA ILE A 103 -31.64 -13.33 0.71
C ILE A 103 -30.29 -14.05 0.71
N LYS A 104 -29.55 -13.94 -0.40
CA LYS A 104 -28.18 -14.45 -0.50
C LYS A 104 -27.23 -13.28 -0.65
N LEU A 105 -26.37 -13.06 0.33
CA LEU A 105 -25.37 -11.98 0.30
C LEU A 105 -24.16 -12.41 -0.53
N THR A 106 -23.75 -11.55 -1.47
CA THR A 106 -22.84 -11.95 -2.57
C THR A 106 -21.54 -11.18 -2.60
N ALA A 107 -21.56 -9.88 -2.30
CA ALA A 107 -20.36 -9.05 -2.31
C ALA A 107 -20.45 -7.90 -1.31
N MET A 108 -19.30 -7.33 -0.96
CA MET A 108 -19.23 -6.09 -0.19
C MET A 108 -18.09 -5.18 -0.67
N ALA A 109 -18.24 -3.89 -0.42
CA ALA A 109 -17.21 -2.88 -0.69
C ALA A 109 -17.17 -1.81 0.42
N LEU A 110 -15.97 -1.40 0.83
CA LEU A 110 -15.79 -0.28 1.75
C LEU A 110 -15.61 1.01 0.93
N HIS A 111 -16.23 2.11 1.34
CA HIS A 111 -16.02 3.41 0.71
C HIS A 111 -14.53 3.81 0.78
N PRO A 112 -13.94 4.52 -0.21
CA PRO A 112 -12.53 4.90 -0.18
C PRO A 112 -12.11 5.69 1.08
N ASN A 113 -13.03 6.50 1.61
CA ASN A 113 -12.86 7.25 2.85
C ASN A 113 -13.33 6.52 4.12
N PHE A 114 -13.59 5.21 4.06
CA PHE A 114 -14.17 4.44 5.18
C PHE A 114 -13.48 4.70 6.52
N ALA A 115 -12.17 4.86 6.53
CA ALA A 115 -11.38 5.09 7.75
C ALA A 115 -11.08 6.56 8.09
N LEU A 116 -11.53 7.52 7.28
CA LEU A 116 -11.21 8.95 7.44
C LEU A 116 -12.35 9.68 8.16
N ARG A 117 -12.22 9.88 9.49
CA ARG A 117 -13.28 10.41 10.38
C ARG A 117 -14.01 11.66 9.90
N ASP A 118 -13.27 12.57 9.28
CA ASP A 118 -13.78 13.90 8.90
C ASP A 118 -14.06 14.02 7.39
N GLN A 119 -14.20 12.89 6.70
CA GLN A 119 -14.45 12.83 5.26
C GLN A 119 -15.80 12.19 4.96
N LEU A 120 -16.42 12.62 3.85
CA LEU A 120 -17.64 11.99 3.34
C LEU A 120 -17.36 10.51 3.03
N GLY A 121 -18.28 9.65 3.48
CA GLY A 121 -18.16 8.20 3.38
C GLY A 121 -17.38 7.54 4.52
N TYR A 122 -17.12 8.28 5.61
CA TYR A 122 -16.58 7.69 6.83
C TYR A 122 -17.50 6.61 7.40
N GLY A 123 -16.94 5.44 7.68
CA GLY A 123 -17.68 4.27 8.17
C GLY A 123 -18.73 3.74 7.18
N THR A 124 -18.73 4.21 5.93
CA THR A 124 -19.73 3.84 4.91
C THR A 124 -19.28 2.63 4.11
N PHE A 125 -20.14 1.64 3.98
CA PHE A 125 -19.88 0.45 3.18
C PHE A 125 -21.14 0.01 2.44
N TYR A 126 -20.94 -0.85 1.44
CA TYR A 126 -21.97 -1.33 0.54
C TYR A 126 -22.01 -2.85 0.58
N THR A 127 -23.21 -3.41 0.58
CA THR A 127 -23.45 -4.85 0.46
C THR A 127 -24.27 -5.12 -0.78
N ALA A 128 -23.96 -6.19 -1.50
CA ALA A 128 -24.78 -6.70 -2.58
C ALA A 128 -25.40 -8.04 -2.19
N HIS A 129 -26.68 -8.21 -2.49
CA HIS A 129 -27.39 -9.45 -2.28
C HIS A 129 -28.35 -9.73 -3.43
N ILE A 130 -28.79 -10.98 -3.53
CA ILE A 130 -29.88 -11.38 -4.42
C ILE A 130 -31.10 -11.79 -3.58
N GLU A 131 -32.27 -11.34 -4.02
CA GLU A 131 -33.56 -11.64 -3.40
C GLU A 131 -34.60 -11.97 -4.48
N PRO A 132 -35.64 -12.77 -4.15
CA PRO A 132 -36.77 -12.97 -5.05
C PRO A 132 -37.42 -11.64 -5.42
N LEU A 133 -37.90 -11.53 -6.66
CA LEU A 133 -38.53 -10.30 -7.14
C LEU A 133 -39.83 -10.04 -6.38
N ASP A 134 -39.92 -8.88 -5.73
CA ASP A 134 -41.14 -8.36 -5.12
C ASP A 134 -41.73 -7.21 -5.97
N LYS A 135 -42.89 -7.47 -6.57
CA LYS A 135 -43.61 -6.51 -7.42
C LYS A 135 -44.13 -5.29 -6.65
N ASN A 136 -44.22 -5.36 -5.33
CA ASN A 136 -44.67 -4.24 -4.49
C ASN A 136 -43.57 -3.19 -4.27
N ILE A 137 -42.31 -3.52 -4.57
CA ILE A 137 -41.20 -2.58 -4.46
C ILE A 137 -41.23 -1.60 -5.64
N ALA A 138 -41.48 -0.32 -5.33
CA ALA A 138 -41.58 0.77 -6.29
C ALA A 138 -40.23 1.33 -6.77
N THR A 139 -39.09 0.85 -6.24
CA THR A 139 -37.77 1.31 -6.70
C THR A 139 -37.58 0.99 -8.19
N LYS A 140 -37.05 1.96 -8.93
CA LYS A 140 -36.68 1.76 -10.34
C LYS A 140 -35.63 0.65 -10.45
N ARG A 141 -35.91 -0.33 -11.30
CA ARG A 141 -34.99 -1.43 -11.65
C ARG A 141 -34.17 -1.06 -12.87
N ILE A 142 -32.88 -1.38 -12.84
CA ILE A 142 -32.08 -1.53 -14.05
C ILE A 142 -32.46 -2.89 -14.65
N GLN A 143 -32.83 -2.86 -15.92
CA GLN A 143 -33.16 -4.04 -16.70
C GLN A 143 -32.96 -3.70 -18.18
N GLU A 144 -32.86 -4.74 -19.00
CA GLU A 144 -32.93 -4.59 -20.45
C GLU A 144 -34.25 -3.92 -20.86
N ARG A 145 -34.19 -3.10 -21.91
CA ARG A 145 -35.35 -2.34 -22.41
C ARG A 145 -36.38 -3.25 -23.12
N ASP A 146 -35.93 -4.43 -23.55
CA ASP A 146 -36.74 -5.47 -24.15
C ASP A 146 -37.42 -6.33 -23.07
N ASN A 147 -38.75 -6.45 -23.15
CA ASN A 147 -39.57 -7.22 -22.22
C ASN A 147 -39.65 -8.72 -22.57
N SER A 148 -38.84 -9.21 -23.51
CA SER A 148 -38.82 -10.63 -23.90
C SER A 148 -38.38 -11.58 -22.78
N LEU A 149 -37.70 -11.06 -21.77
CA LEU A 149 -37.13 -11.85 -20.68
C LEU A 149 -37.97 -11.77 -19.40
N ALA A 150 -38.39 -12.93 -18.89
CA ALA A 150 -39.04 -13.01 -17.59
C ALA A 150 -38.02 -12.78 -16.46
N LEU A 151 -38.24 -11.73 -15.66
CA LEU A 151 -37.39 -11.37 -14.52
C LEU A 151 -38.04 -11.89 -13.22
N THR A 152 -37.29 -12.65 -12.42
CA THR A 152 -37.82 -13.35 -11.23
C THR A 152 -37.04 -13.09 -9.95
N PHE A 153 -35.87 -12.46 -10.04
CA PHE A 153 -35.05 -12.05 -8.90
C PHE A 153 -34.57 -10.60 -9.07
N ASP A 154 -34.15 -9.99 -7.97
CA ASP A 154 -33.51 -8.68 -7.94
C ASP A 154 -32.12 -8.81 -7.29
N ALA A 155 -31.08 -8.30 -7.97
CA ALA A 155 -29.77 -8.08 -7.39
C ALA A 155 -29.70 -6.63 -6.86
N VAL A 156 -29.47 -6.47 -5.56
CA VAL A 156 -29.65 -5.21 -4.84
C VAL A 156 -28.35 -4.78 -4.18
N ILE A 157 -28.03 -3.49 -4.27
CA ILE A 157 -26.93 -2.85 -3.54
C ILE A 157 -27.52 -1.96 -2.45
N THR A 158 -27.08 -2.20 -1.22
CA THR A 158 -27.49 -1.42 -0.05
C THR A 158 -26.28 -0.74 0.59
N GLU A 159 -26.42 0.55 0.88
CA GLU A 159 -25.48 1.36 1.64
C GLU A 159 -25.81 1.27 3.14
N TRP A 160 -24.75 1.18 3.94
CA TRP A 160 -24.78 1.12 5.39
C TRP A 160 -23.70 2.04 5.96
N GLN A 161 -23.84 2.40 7.24
CA GLN A 161 -22.84 3.18 7.94
C GLN A 161 -22.63 2.63 9.36
N PHE A 162 -21.39 2.57 9.82
CA PHE A 162 -21.08 2.29 11.22
C PHE A 162 -21.43 3.48 12.14
N HIS A 163 -21.75 3.19 13.40
CA HIS A 163 -21.93 4.22 14.41
C HIS A 163 -20.64 5.02 14.64
N SER A 164 -20.74 6.36 14.59
CA SER A 164 -19.63 7.27 14.87
C SER A 164 -19.11 7.20 16.31
N SER A 165 -19.91 6.73 17.26
CA SER A 165 -19.52 6.58 18.67
C SER A 165 -19.17 5.14 19.08
N LYS A 166 -19.57 4.14 18.29
CA LYS A 166 -19.36 2.71 18.56
C LYS A 166 -18.80 2.03 17.30
N TYR A 167 -17.48 2.07 17.16
CA TYR A 167 -16.73 1.80 15.92
C TYR A 167 -16.81 0.39 15.32
N GLN A 168 -17.71 -0.46 15.79
CA GLN A 168 -17.89 -1.84 15.34
C GLN A 168 -19.37 -2.24 15.31
N GLN A 169 -20.30 -1.26 15.33
CA GLN A 169 -21.73 -1.51 15.23
C GLN A 169 -22.30 -0.78 14.02
N VAL A 170 -23.02 -1.52 13.16
CA VAL A 170 -23.70 -0.94 12.01
C VAL A 170 -24.94 -0.18 12.49
N ASN A 171 -25.08 1.07 12.08
CA ASN A 171 -26.28 1.85 12.32
C ASN A 171 -27.34 1.46 11.29
N VAL A 172 -28.19 0.49 11.63
CA VAL A 172 -29.24 -0.02 10.73
C VAL A 172 -30.20 1.06 10.23
N LYS A 173 -30.31 2.21 10.91
CA LYS A 173 -31.15 3.34 10.47
C LYS A 173 -30.58 4.06 9.25
N THR A 174 -29.30 3.90 8.94
CA THR A 174 -28.68 4.49 7.75
C THR A 174 -28.83 3.60 6.51
N LYS A 175 -29.55 2.47 6.61
CA LYS A 175 -29.84 1.58 5.50
C LYS A 175 -30.43 2.38 4.34
N ARG A 176 -29.82 2.26 3.16
CA ARG A 176 -30.31 2.91 1.94
C ARG A 176 -30.09 2.05 0.72
N GLU A 177 -31.14 1.76 -0.03
CA GLU A 177 -31.02 1.09 -1.32
C GLU A 177 -30.37 2.05 -2.34
N VAL A 178 -29.24 1.64 -2.91
CA VAL A 178 -28.48 2.40 -3.89
C VAL A 178 -28.90 2.01 -5.30
N LEU A 179 -28.90 0.72 -5.59
CA LEU A 179 -29.11 0.17 -6.93
C LEU A 179 -29.93 -1.11 -6.84
N ARG A 180 -30.81 -1.34 -7.82
CA ARG A 180 -31.54 -2.59 -8.00
C ARG A 180 -31.49 -3.01 -9.47
N ILE A 181 -31.05 -4.23 -9.73
CA ILE A 181 -30.97 -4.83 -11.07
C ILE A 181 -31.93 -6.02 -11.09
N ALA A 182 -32.91 -5.98 -11.99
CA ALA A 182 -33.81 -7.12 -12.16
C ALA A 182 -33.12 -8.18 -13.02
N VAL A 183 -33.16 -9.44 -12.57
CA VAL A 183 -32.45 -10.55 -13.20
C VAL A 183 -33.39 -11.74 -13.43
N PRO A 184 -33.17 -12.54 -14.48
CA PRO A 184 -34.06 -13.63 -14.85
C PRO A 184 -34.00 -14.84 -13.91
N ASP A 185 -32.87 -15.09 -13.26
CA ASP A 185 -32.70 -16.21 -12.33
C ASP A 185 -31.69 -15.87 -11.21
N GLU A 186 -31.69 -16.70 -10.15
CA GLU A 186 -30.84 -16.49 -8.97
C GLU A 186 -29.33 -16.66 -9.21
N SER A 187 -28.94 -17.18 -10.37
CA SER A 187 -27.54 -17.41 -10.69
C SER A 187 -26.87 -16.21 -11.36
N LEU A 188 -27.66 -15.22 -11.81
CA LEU A 188 -27.19 -13.89 -12.21
C LEU A 188 -27.14 -12.96 -10.98
N MET A 189 -25.95 -12.79 -10.44
CA MET A 189 -25.67 -12.11 -9.19
C MET A 189 -24.48 -11.16 -9.33
N ILE A 190 -24.46 -10.13 -8.48
CA ILE A 190 -23.28 -9.25 -8.37
C ILE A 190 -22.14 -10.07 -7.75
N LYS A 191 -21.08 -10.33 -8.53
CA LYS A 191 -19.92 -11.12 -8.11
C LYS A 191 -18.89 -10.30 -7.36
N GLN A 192 -18.73 -9.04 -7.74
CA GLN A 192 -17.73 -8.16 -7.17
C GLN A 192 -18.24 -6.73 -7.18
N MET A 193 -17.95 -6.02 -6.10
CA MET A 193 -18.07 -4.56 -6.03
C MET A 193 -16.76 -4.00 -5.51
N THR A 194 -16.24 -2.97 -6.16
CA THR A 194 -15.04 -2.30 -5.67
C THR A 194 -14.97 -0.86 -6.16
N PHE A 195 -14.29 -0.03 -5.38
CA PHE A 195 -13.83 1.28 -5.84
C PHE A 195 -12.46 1.12 -6.48
N ASN A 196 -12.08 2.04 -7.37
CA ASN A 196 -10.72 2.08 -7.89
C ASN A 196 -9.74 2.43 -6.74
N PRO A 197 -8.85 1.51 -6.33
CA PRO A 197 -7.95 1.75 -5.18
C PRO A 197 -6.87 2.80 -5.47
N TYR A 198 -6.70 3.17 -6.74
CA TYR A 198 -5.71 4.15 -7.17
C TYR A 198 -6.30 5.56 -7.37
N ALA A 199 -7.63 5.68 -7.43
CA ALA A 199 -8.28 6.99 -7.53
C ALA A 199 -8.05 7.77 -6.23
N LYS A 200 -7.57 9.01 -6.36
CA LYS A 200 -7.40 9.96 -5.26
C LYS A 200 -8.58 10.91 -5.20
N SER A 201 -8.81 11.54 -4.05
CA SER A 201 -9.97 12.41 -3.82
C SER A 201 -10.15 13.57 -4.79
N TRP A 202 -9.12 13.89 -5.59
CA TRP A 202 -9.15 14.92 -6.61
C TRP A 202 -9.33 14.38 -8.04
N ASN A 203 -9.29 13.06 -8.26
CA ASN A 203 -9.55 12.44 -9.56
C ASN A 203 -11.06 12.27 -9.77
N ASP A 204 -11.52 12.41 -11.02
CA ASP A 204 -12.93 12.25 -11.40
C ASP A 204 -13.46 10.83 -11.12
N GLY A 205 -12.56 9.84 -11.13
CA GLY A 205 -12.88 8.45 -10.81
C GLY A 205 -13.06 8.16 -9.31
N PHE A 206 -12.84 9.14 -8.43
CA PHE A 206 -12.92 8.92 -6.99
C PHE A 206 -14.35 8.74 -6.50
N GLY A 207 -14.54 7.74 -5.64
CA GLY A 207 -15.87 7.42 -5.12
C GLY A 207 -16.81 6.80 -6.15
N LEU A 208 -16.34 6.47 -7.36
CA LEU A 208 -17.12 5.70 -8.31
C LEU A 208 -17.09 4.20 -7.96
N LEU A 209 -18.26 3.60 -7.86
CA LEU A 209 -18.46 2.19 -7.57
C LEU A 209 -18.54 1.39 -8.88
N TYR A 210 -17.67 0.38 -9.00
CA TYR A 210 -17.67 -0.56 -10.11
C TYR A 210 -18.30 -1.88 -9.65
N ILE A 211 -19.23 -2.39 -10.44
CA ILE A 211 -20.10 -3.52 -10.08
C ILE A 211 -20.03 -4.55 -11.18
N ALA A 212 -19.47 -5.73 -10.91
CA ALA A 212 -19.47 -6.84 -11.85
C ALA A 212 -20.71 -7.72 -11.65
N LEU A 213 -21.57 -7.76 -12.66
CA LEU A 213 -22.61 -8.76 -12.80
C LEU A 213 -22.04 -9.91 -13.64
N ASN A 214 -22.19 -11.16 -13.18
CA ASN A 214 -21.74 -12.29 -13.97
C ASN A 214 -22.54 -12.42 -15.27
N GLY A 215 -21.96 -13.15 -16.23
CA GLY A 215 -22.53 -13.34 -17.55
C GLY A 215 -23.01 -14.76 -17.75
N GLN A 216 -24.04 -14.94 -18.57
CA GLN A 216 -24.46 -16.25 -19.06
C GLN A 216 -24.73 -16.21 -20.56
N SER A 217 -24.14 -17.16 -21.28
CA SER A 217 -24.23 -17.25 -22.74
C SER A 217 -25.66 -17.41 -23.27
N LYS A 218 -26.62 -17.86 -22.46
CA LYS A 218 -28.02 -17.99 -22.85
C LYS A 218 -28.76 -16.65 -23.00
N TRP A 219 -28.28 -15.58 -22.36
CA TRP A 219 -29.04 -14.33 -22.31
C TRP A 219 -28.70 -13.34 -23.42
N GLN A 220 -27.50 -13.36 -24.02
CA GLN A 220 -27.12 -12.57 -25.20
C GLN A 220 -27.61 -11.09 -25.21
N LYS A 221 -27.68 -10.48 -24.01
CA LYS A 221 -28.08 -9.09 -23.79
C LYS A 221 -26.97 -8.37 -23.01
N PRO A 222 -26.61 -7.11 -23.34
CA PRO A 222 -25.47 -6.42 -22.73
C PRO A 222 -25.41 -6.49 -21.20
N LEU A 223 -26.54 -6.32 -20.52
CA LEU A 223 -26.61 -6.36 -19.06
C LEU A 223 -26.37 -7.77 -18.49
N TYR A 224 -26.91 -8.81 -19.14
CA TYR A 224 -26.93 -10.19 -18.61
C TYR A 224 -25.86 -11.12 -19.21
N SER A 225 -25.09 -10.62 -20.18
CA SER A 225 -24.03 -11.37 -20.85
C SER A 225 -22.65 -11.14 -20.22
N GLY A 226 -22.59 -10.52 -19.04
CA GLY A 226 -21.34 -10.20 -18.35
C GLY A 226 -21.05 -8.71 -18.49
N ALA A 227 -21.36 -7.98 -17.43
CA ALA A 227 -21.32 -6.53 -17.42
C ALA A 227 -20.60 -5.99 -16.19
N ILE A 228 -19.83 -4.93 -16.39
CA ILE A 228 -19.33 -4.06 -15.33
C ILE A 228 -20.11 -2.76 -15.42
N LEU A 229 -20.87 -2.44 -14.37
CA LEU A 229 -21.52 -1.15 -14.23
C LEU A 229 -20.59 -0.18 -13.50
N ARG A 230 -20.68 1.12 -13.83
CA ARG A 230 -19.98 2.19 -13.12
C ARG A 230 -20.97 3.30 -12.74
N ILE A 231 -21.11 3.53 -11.44
CA ILE A 231 -22.01 4.54 -10.87
C ILE A 231 -21.30 5.40 -9.82
N ASN A 232 -21.81 6.60 -9.55
CA ASN A 232 -21.53 7.30 -8.30
C ASN A 232 -22.65 6.94 -7.30
N PRO A 233 -22.34 6.19 -6.22
CA PRO A 233 -23.34 5.72 -5.26
C PRO A 233 -23.84 6.82 -4.33
N ALA A 234 -23.23 8.03 -4.33
CA ALA A 234 -23.67 9.13 -3.50
C ALA A 234 -25.09 9.58 -3.88
N LYS A 235 -25.92 9.82 -2.86
CA LYS A 235 -27.28 10.33 -3.06
C LYS A 235 -27.24 11.76 -3.60
N PHE A 236 -28.00 12.02 -4.67
CA PHE A 236 -28.14 13.34 -5.26
C PHE A 236 -29.62 13.69 -5.47
N GLY A 237 -30.16 14.55 -4.60
CA GLY A 237 -31.57 14.88 -4.57
C GLY A 237 -32.44 13.64 -4.33
N LEU A 238 -33.33 13.34 -5.28
CA LEU A 238 -34.19 12.15 -5.26
C LEU A 238 -33.52 10.90 -5.85
N ARG A 239 -32.35 11.04 -6.48
CA ARG A 239 -31.65 9.90 -7.09
C ARG A 239 -30.81 9.19 -6.04
N SER A 240 -30.98 7.86 -5.95
CA SER A 240 -30.17 7.00 -5.06
C SER A 240 -28.72 6.86 -5.53
N PHE A 241 -28.45 7.13 -6.80
CA PHE A 241 -27.12 7.16 -7.40
C PHE A 241 -27.16 8.05 -8.64
N THR A 242 -25.99 8.38 -9.19
CA THR A 242 -25.88 9.05 -10.50
C THR A 242 -24.95 8.30 -11.42
N VAL A 243 -25.18 8.39 -12.73
CA VAL A 243 -24.31 7.83 -13.75
C VAL A 243 -23.23 8.86 -14.13
N PRO A 244 -21.93 8.50 -14.12
CA PRO A 244 -20.86 9.39 -14.56
C PRO A 244 -21.03 9.81 -16.02
N ARG A 245 -20.82 11.11 -16.31
CA ARG A 245 -20.95 11.67 -17.69
C ARG A 245 -19.93 11.10 -18.69
N ASN A 246 -18.87 10.47 -18.20
CA ASN A 246 -17.86 9.79 -19.01
C ASN A 246 -18.12 8.28 -19.15
N ASN A 247 -19.31 7.77 -18.80
CA ASN A 247 -19.69 6.40 -19.15
C ASN A 247 -19.79 6.25 -20.68
N PRO A 248 -19.34 5.12 -21.24
CA PRO A 248 -19.17 4.98 -22.68
C PRO A 248 -20.48 4.92 -23.48
N TYR A 249 -21.58 4.46 -22.87
CA TYR A 249 -22.81 4.14 -23.59
C TYR A 249 -23.97 5.14 -23.36
N LEU A 250 -23.69 6.34 -22.84
CA LEU A 250 -24.75 7.34 -22.53
C LEU A 250 -25.57 7.80 -23.75
N ALA A 251 -24.99 7.71 -24.95
CA ALA A 251 -25.66 8.08 -26.20
C ALA A 251 -26.38 6.90 -26.86
N GLU A 252 -26.12 5.68 -26.39
CA GLU A 252 -26.73 4.48 -26.94
C GLU A 252 -28.08 4.27 -26.26
N ASN A 253 -29.14 4.30 -27.07
CA ASN A 253 -30.37 3.64 -26.66
C ASN A 253 -30.08 2.12 -26.56
N GLU A 254 -30.99 1.18 -26.32
CA GLU A 254 -30.60 -0.26 -26.20
C GLU A 254 -29.68 -0.64 -25.00
N ILE A 255 -28.53 0.00 -24.77
CA ILE A 255 -27.60 -0.24 -23.66
C ILE A 255 -28.01 0.61 -22.44
N ALA A 256 -27.88 0.07 -21.23
CA ALA A 256 -28.12 0.83 -20.00
C ALA A 256 -26.96 1.81 -19.73
N ASP A 257 -27.29 3.06 -19.39
CA ASP A 257 -26.33 4.15 -19.13
C ASP A 257 -25.27 3.79 -18.07
N GLU A 258 -25.65 2.94 -17.11
CA GLU A 258 -24.78 2.46 -16.04
C GLU A 258 -23.68 1.51 -16.53
N ILE A 259 -23.85 0.86 -17.69
CA ILE A 259 -22.89 -0.09 -18.23
C ILE A 259 -21.60 0.65 -18.60
N TYR A 260 -20.48 0.11 -18.13
CA TYR A 260 -19.14 0.61 -18.39
C TYR A 260 -18.37 -0.32 -19.33
N ILE A 261 -18.46 -1.63 -19.08
CA ILE A 261 -17.95 -2.68 -19.97
C ILE A 261 -19.03 -3.76 -20.04
N PHE A 262 -19.22 -4.35 -21.21
CA PHE A 262 -19.83 -5.68 -21.34
C PHE A 262 -19.00 -6.48 -22.34
N ASN A 263 -18.93 -7.80 -22.16
CA ASN A 263 -17.98 -8.65 -22.88
C ASN A 263 -18.53 -10.01 -23.33
N GLU A 264 -19.85 -10.24 -23.23
CA GLU A 264 -20.52 -11.50 -23.61
C GLU A 264 -19.94 -12.77 -22.95
N GLN A 265 -19.23 -12.62 -21.82
CA GLN A 265 -18.56 -13.71 -21.11
C GLN A 265 -18.81 -13.65 -19.61
N ASP A 266 -18.63 -14.78 -18.94
CA ASP A 266 -18.83 -14.86 -17.49
C ASP A 266 -17.66 -14.20 -16.73
N ILE A 267 -17.91 -12.97 -16.24
CA ILE A 267 -16.96 -12.19 -15.44
C ILE A 267 -16.81 -12.82 -14.04
N LYS A 268 -15.58 -13.20 -13.71
CA LYS A 268 -15.23 -13.74 -12.38
C LYS A 268 -14.65 -12.70 -11.45
N HIS A 269 -13.72 -11.90 -11.95
CA HIS A 269 -13.00 -10.90 -11.16
C HIS A 269 -12.46 -9.78 -12.06
N PHE A 270 -12.32 -8.57 -11.54
CA PHE A 270 -11.60 -7.49 -12.21
C PHE A 270 -10.75 -6.68 -11.24
N THR A 271 -9.68 -6.06 -11.76
CA THR A 271 -8.80 -5.17 -11.00
C THR A 271 -8.09 -4.17 -11.92
N TRP A 272 -7.44 -3.15 -11.34
CA TRP A 272 -6.62 -2.19 -12.08
C TRP A 272 -5.14 -2.61 -12.01
N PRO A 273 -4.43 -2.68 -13.15
CA PRO A 273 -3.03 -3.08 -13.23
C PRO A 273 -2.09 -2.08 -12.53
N ASP A 274 -2.37 -0.79 -12.67
CA ASP A 274 -1.47 0.26 -12.22
C ASP A 274 -2.18 1.57 -11.88
N LYS A 275 -1.45 2.45 -11.17
CA LYS A 275 -1.92 3.80 -10.84
C LYS A 275 -2.01 4.67 -12.10
N GLY A 276 -3.03 5.52 -12.17
CA GLY A 276 -3.19 6.50 -13.25
C GLY A 276 -3.59 5.91 -14.62
N ARG A 277 -3.82 4.59 -14.70
CA ARG A 277 -4.37 3.93 -15.90
C ARG A 277 -5.85 3.64 -15.67
N GLU A 278 -6.67 3.93 -16.68
CA GLU A 278 -8.07 3.50 -16.72
C GLU A 278 -8.22 2.05 -17.17
N ASP A 279 -7.13 1.41 -17.61
CA ASP A 279 -7.14 0.03 -18.04
C ASP A 279 -7.62 -0.89 -16.92
N MET A 280 -8.42 -1.89 -17.29
CA MET A 280 -8.92 -2.91 -16.37
C MET A 280 -8.40 -4.28 -16.79
N LEU A 281 -7.90 -5.04 -15.83
CA LEU A 281 -7.59 -6.45 -15.99
C LEU A 281 -8.83 -7.26 -15.60
N LEU A 282 -9.35 -8.04 -16.53
CA LEU A 282 -10.57 -8.83 -16.40
C LEU A 282 -10.25 -10.33 -16.41
N SER A 283 -10.78 -11.06 -15.44
CA SER A 283 -10.79 -12.51 -15.37
C SER A 283 -12.16 -13.04 -15.76
N GLN A 284 -12.17 -13.90 -16.76
CA GLN A 284 -13.38 -14.41 -17.39
C GLN A 284 -13.24 -15.89 -17.76
N LEU A 285 -14.38 -16.58 -17.84
CA LEU A 285 -14.46 -17.94 -18.38
C LEU A 285 -15.01 -17.90 -19.81
N HIS A 286 -14.22 -18.39 -20.77
CA HIS A 286 -14.61 -18.46 -22.18
C HIS A 286 -14.41 -19.88 -22.71
N ASN A 287 -15.49 -20.51 -23.22
CA ASN A 287 -15.47 -21.89 -23.73
C ASN A 287 -14.80 -22.88 -22.76
N ASN A 288 -15.12 -22.77 -21.46
CA ASN A 288 -14.51 -23.54 -20.36
C ASN A 288 -13.00 -23.35 -20.18
N LYS A 289 -12.42 -22.29 -20.74
CA LYS A 289 -11.02 -21.88 -20.53
C LYS A 289 -10.97 -20.57 -19.77
N SER A 290 -10.02 -20.46 -18.85
CA SER A 290 -9.83 -19.23 -18.10
C SER A 290 -9.02 -18.25 -18.94
N VAL A 291 -9.54 -17.02 -19.07
CA VAL A 291 -8.93 -15.96 -19.86
C VAL A 291 -8.76 -14.72 -18.99
N LEU A 292 -7.60 -14.09 -19.14
CA LEU A 292 -7.21 -12.85 -18.48
C LEU A 292 -6.97 -11.82 -19.57
N SER A 293 -7.76 -10.75 -19.55
CA SER A 293 -7.81 -9.75 -20.62
C SER A 293 -7.54 -8.37 -20.05
N LEU A 294 -6.67 -7.60 -20.69
CA LEU A 294 -6.46 -6.19 -20.41
C LEU A 294 -7.34 -5.38 -21.35
N ILE A 295 -8.21 -4.55 -20.77
CA ILE A 295 -9.18 -3.72 -21.48
C ILE A 295 -8.78 -2.26 -21.32
N SER A 296 -8.57 -1.56 -22.43
CA SER A 296 -8.31 -0.11 -22.47
C SER A 296 -9.53 0.63 -23.01
N ILE A 297 -10.10 1.51 -22.19
CA ILE A 297 -11.29 2.29 -22.53
C ILE A 297 -10.81 3.67 -22.97
N ASN A 298 -10.15 3.73 -24.13
CA ASN A 298 -9.60 5.00 -24.59
C ASN A 298 -10.72 5.87 -25.18
N HIS A 299 -10.62 7.19 -24.96
CA HIS A 299 -11.63 8.24 -25.21
C HIS A 299 -12.02 8.49 -26.69
N ASN A 300 -11.91 7.52 -27.59
CA ASN A 300 -12.48 7.59 -28.94
C ASN A 300 -13.43 6.41 -29.15
N LEU A 301 -14.63 6.63 -28.62
CA LEU A 301 -15.83 5.83 -28.75
C LEU A 301 -16.21 5.63 -30.22
N ARG A 302 -16.04 4.40 -30.73
CA ARG A 302 -16.90 3.76 -31.75
C ARG A 302 -16.41 2.38 -32.19
N GLU A 303 -15.16 2.02 -31.90
CA GLU A 303 -14.63 0.72 -32.28
C GLU A 303 -14.21 -0.06 -31.03
N ASN A 304 -15.04 -1.07 -30.70
CA ASN A 304 -14.77 -2.23 -29.87
C ASN A 304 -13.55 -2.12 -28.94
N ASN A 305 -13.81 -2.03 -27.63
CA ASN A 305 -12.84 -2.18 -26.54
C ASN A 305 -11.69 -3.11 -26.97
N VAL A 306 -10.49 -2.55 -27.22
CA VAL A 306 -9.34 -3.32 -27.68
C VAL A 306 -8.95 -4.25 -26.53
N THR A 307 -9.46 -5.47 -26.59
CA THR A 307 -9.29 -6.47 -25.55
C THR A 307 -8.00 -7.22 -25.87
N LYS A 308 -6.96 -6.97 -25.07
CA LYS A 308 -5.69 -7.69 -25.19
C LYS A 308 -5.69 -8.86 -24.23
N ILE A 309 -5.79 -10.09 -24.73
CA ILE A 309 -5.60 -11.30 -23.92
C ILE A 309 -4.15 -11.34 -23.44
N VAL A 310 -3.94 -11.39 -22.12
CA VAL A 310 -2.62 -11.45 -21.49
C VAL A 310 -2.32 -12.81 -20.87
N TYR A 311 -3.34 -13.63 -20.63
CA TYR A 311 -3.20 -15.02 -20.21
C TYR A 311 -4.42 -15.84 -20.67
N GLN A 312 -4.16 -17.08 -21.08
CA GLN A 312 -5.17 -18.06 -21.42
C GLN A 312 -4.66 -19.43 -21.01
N GLY A 313 -5.46 -20.17 -20.24
CA GLY A 313 -5.09 -21.49 -19.73
C GLY A 313 -6.27 -22.44 -19.64
N ASP A 314 -5.98 -23.74 -19.64
CA ASP A 314 -6.98 -24.79 -19.44
C ASP A 314 -7.30 -25.03 -17.95
N ASN A 315 -6.48 -24.46 -17.05
CA ASN A 315 -6.73 -24.49 -15.61
C ASN A 315 -7.82 -23.49 -15.23
N ILE A 316 -8.56 -23.78 -14.15
CA ILE A 316 -9.61 -22.88 -13.65
C ILE A 316 -8.93 -21.77 -12.84
N VAL A 317 -9.13 -20.51 -13.23
CA VAL A 317 -8.64 -19.36 -12.46
C VAL A 317 -9.66 -19.04 -11.36
N GLU A 318 -9.22 -19.17 -10.11
CA GLU A 318 -10.06 -18.94 -8.92
C GLU A 318 -9.77 -17.57 -8.29
N GLY A 319 -8.60 -16.99 -8.57
CA GLY A 319 -8.25 -15.66 -8.06
C GLY A 319 -7.17 -14.98 -8.89
N VAL A 320 -7.28 -13.66 -9.00
CA VAL A 320 -6.29 -12.81 -9.67
C VAL A 320 -6.02 -11.62 -8.78
N MET A 321 -4.75 -11.30 -8.56
CA MET A 321 -4.38 -10.11 -7.79
C MET A 321 -3.04 -9.57 -8.25
N ILE A 322 -2.78 -8.31 -7.94
CA ILE A 322 -1.47 -7.69 -8.15
C ILE A 322 -0.75 -7.68 -6.83
N TYR A 323 0.42 -8.31 -6.79
CA TYR A 323 1.20 -8.38 -5.58
C TYR A 323 2.02 -7.12 -5.39
N ARG A 324 1.83 -6.44 -4.25
CA ARG A 324 2.54 -5.19 -3.91
C ARG A 324 3.29 -5.26 -2.57
N GLY A 325 3.19 -6.38 -1.86
CA GLY A 325 3.84 -6.64 -0.58
C GLY A 325 5.38 -6.67 -0.66
N ALA A 326 5.98 -6.70 0.53
CA ALA A 326 7.42 -6.71 0.76
C ALA A 326 7.98 -8.12 1.06
N GLU A 327 7.17 -9.06 1.55
CA GLU A 327 7.64 -10.41 1.94
C GLU A 327 8.13 -11.26 0.76
N LEU A 328 7.63 -11.00 -0.46
CA LEU A 328 7.97 -11.71 -1.69
C LEU A 328 8.55 -10.75 -2.76
N PRO A 329 9.75 -10.14 -2.56
CA PRO A 329 10.26 -9.07 -3.42
C PRO A 329 10.35 -9.44 -4.91
N SER A 330 10.65 -10.71 -5.22
CA SER A 330 10.76 -11.20 -6.61
C SER A 330 9.44 -11.25 -7.36
N LEU A 331 8.30 -11.24 -6.65
CA LEU A 331 6.96 -11.28 -7.22
C LEU A 331 6.30 -9.90 -7.24
N ARG A 332 6.96 -8.88 -6.67
CA ARG A 332 6.40 -7.54 -6.54
C ARG A 332 6.10 -6.94 -7.90
N ASN A 333 4.91 -6.36 -8.04
CA ASN A 333 4.31 -5.82 -9.26
C ASN A 333 3.96 -6.86 -10.33
N ASN A 334 4.08 -8.17 -10.04
CA ASN A 334 3.53 -9.20 -10.91
C ASN A 334 2.05 -9.42 -10.59
N VAL A 335 1.30 -9.84 -11.61
CA VAL A 335 -0.02 -10.43 -11.42
C VAL A 335 0.18 -11.85 -10.91
N LEU A 336 -0.42 -12.18 -9.78
CA LEU A 336 -0.52 -13.54 -9.28
C LEU A 336 -1.87 -14.12 -9.69
N ILE A 337 -1.82 -15.31 -10.26
CA ILE A 337 -2.99 -16.03 -10.77
C ILE A 337 -3.06 -17.33 -9.97
N LEU A 338 -4.08 -17.45 -9.12
CA LEU A 338 -4.40 -18.71 -8.45
C LEU A 338 -5.22 -19.56 -9.41
N THR A 339 -4.67 -20.71 -9.77
CA THR A 339 -5.31 -21.69 -10.62
C THR A 339 -5.49 -23.02 -9.92
N ARG A 340 -6.57 -23.70 -10.30
CA ARG A 340 -6.90 -25.05 -9.90
C ARG A 340 -6.67 -25.98 -11.09
N GLU A 341 -5.73 -26.91 -10.94
CA GLU A 341 -5.41 -27.91 -11.97
C GLU A 341 -6.37 -29.09 -11.89
N LYS A 342 -6.71 -29.65 -13.05
CA LYS A 342 -7.52 -30.88 -13.15
C LYS A 342 -6.92 -32.08 -12.39
N ASN A 343 -5.60 -32.08 -12.17
CA ASN A 343 -4.85 -33.13 -11.48
C ASN A 343 -4.85 -32.97 -9.94
N LYS A 344 -5.82 -32.25 -9.38
CA LYS A 344 -6.04 -32.09 -7.93
C LYS A 344 -5.00 -31.25 -7.18
N ASN A 345 -4.31 -30.34 -7.87
CA ASN A 345 -3.35 -29.41 -7.26
C ASN A 345 -3.80 -27.96 -7.41
N TRP A 346 -3.42 -27.15 -6.44
CA TRP A 346 -3.49 -25.70 -6.53
C TRP A 346 -2.16 -25.14 -7.05
N LEU A 347 -2.22 -24.07 -7.82
CA LEU A 347 -1.06 -23.43 -8.42
C LEU A 347 -1.16 -21.91 -8.34
N ILE A 348 -0.08 -21.23 -7.97
CA ILE A 348 0.10 -19.80 -8.21
C ILE A 348 1.10 -19.60 -9.34
N GLU A 349 0.63 -18.94 -10.38
CA GLU A 349 1.44 -18.47 -11.49
C GLU A 349 1.69 -16.97 -11.34
N SER A 350 2.87 -16.51 -11.74
CA SER A 350 3.17 -15.07 -11.80
C SER A 350 3.31 -14.61 -13.25
N LEU A 351 2.71 -13.48 -13.55
CA LEU A 351 2.69 -12.86 -14.86
C LEU A 351 3.16 -11.42 -14.76
N LYS A 352 4.16 -11.05 -15.57
CA LYS A 352 4.58 -9.65 -15.72
C LYS A 352 3.74 -8.99 -16.80
N LEU A 353 3.03 -7.91 -16.44
CA LEU A 353 2.37 -7.06 -17.42
C LEU A 353 3.42 -6.13 -18.05
N ALA A 354 3.64 -6.25 -19.36
CA ALA A 354 4.53 -5.35 -20.09
C ALA A 354 4.07 -3.88 -19.95
N SER A 355 5.00 -2.98 -19.63
CA SER A 355 4.72 -1.54 -19.52
C SER A 355 4.62 -0.91 -20.92
N PRO A 356 3.59 -0.10 -21.22
CA PRO A 356 3.39 0.48 -22.55
C PRO A 356 4.48 1.48 -22.98
N VAL A 357 5.35 1.91 -22.06
CA VAL A 357 6.47 2.83 -22.34
C VAL A 357 7.55 2.17 -23.22
N ASN A 358 7.68 0.85 -23.18
CA ASN A 358 8.61 0.10 -24.04
C ASN A 358 7.84 -0.67 -25.11
N LYS A 359 7.50 -0.01 -26.22
CA LYS A 359 6.90 -0.65 -27.41
C LYS A 359 7.82 -1.66 -28.11
N SER A 360 9.02 -1.92 -27.59
CA SER A 360 10.03 -2.78 -28.21
C SER A 360 10.06 -4.23 -27.70
N ASP A 361 9.42 -4.57 -26.58
CA ASP A 361 9.44 -5.95 -26.08
C ASP A 361 8.28 -6.77 -26.65
N LYS A 362 8.54 -7.46 -27.77
CA LYS A 362 7.75 -8.59 -28.28
C LYS A 362 8.02 -9.87 -27.45
N GLY A 363 8.11 -9.76 -26.14
CA GLY A 363 8.18 -10.91 -25.25
C GLY A 363 6.79 -11.51 -25.08
N GLU A 364 6.60 -12.79 -25.38
CA GLU A 364 5.39 -13.52 -25.01
C GLU A 364 5.20 -13.40 -23.48
N ASN A 365 4.06 -12.88 -23.04
CA ASN A 365 3.67 -12.86 -21.63
C ASN A 365 3.38 -14.29 -21.16
N LYS A 366 4.41 -15.13 -21.01
CA LYS A 366 4.23 -16.48 -20.45
C LYS A 366 4.18 -16.40 -18.94
N ALA A 367 3.09 -16.89 -18.38
CA ALA A 367 2.97 -17.07 -16.94
C ALA A 367 4.06 -18.04 -16.48
N LYS A 368 4.79 -17.64 -15.43
CA LYS A 368 5.81 -18.48 -14.82
C LYS A 368 5.19 -19.18 -13.61
N GLN A 369 5.15 -20.50 -13.65
CA GLN A 369 4.79 -21.29 -12.49
C GLN A 369 5.70 -20.89 -11.32
N THR A 370 5.07 -20.41 -10.24
CA THR A 370 5.78 -19.80 -9.13
C THR A 370 5.69 -20.65 -7.88
N TRP A 371 4.51 -21.25 -7.64
CA TRP A 371 4.25 -22.10 -6.49
C TRP A 371 3.16 -23.13 -6.80
N GLN A 372 3.35 -24.37 -6.33
CA GLN A 372 2.36 -25.44 -6.31
C GLN A 372 2.09 -25.88 -4.88
N PHE A 373 0.84 -26.14 -4.54
CA PHE A 373 0.42 -26.60 -3.21
C PHE A 373 -0.07 -28.05 -3.27
N SER A 374 0.18 -28.80 -2.21
CA SER A 374 -0.38 -30.15 -2.05
C SER A 374 -1.79 -30.10 -1.46
N ALA A 375 -2.58 -31.14 -1.70
CA ALA A 375 -3.91 -31.31 -1.11
C ALA A 375 -3.89 -31.37 0.44
N GLU A 376 -2.76 -31.70 1.04
CA GLU A 376 -2.55 -31.67 2.50
C GLU A 376 -2.51 -30.24 3.05
N GLN A 377 -2.05 -29.27 2.25
CA GLN A 377 -1.95 -27.87 2.65
C GLN A 377 -3.27 -27.12 2.44
N LEU A 378 -3.94 -27.40 1.32
CA LEU A 378 -5.23 -26.82 0.95
C LEU A 378 -6.08 -27.91 0.27
N PRO A 379 -7.25 -28.27 0.83
CA PRO A 379 -8.11 -29.26 0.20
C PRO A 379 -8.53 -28.83 -1.20
N TYR A 380 -8.58 -29.80 -2.11
CA TYR A 380 -8.87 -29.52 -3.53
C TYR A 380 -10.33 -29.11 -3.79
N ASP A 381 -11.25 -29.62 -2.96
CA ASP A 381 -12.69 -29.37 -3.12
C ASP A 381 -13.19 -28.11 -2.39
N SER A 382 -12.28 -27.37 -1.75
CA SER A 382 -12.59 -26.10 -1.09
C SER A 382 -12.83 -24.94 -2.08
N ASP A 383 -13.74 -24.03 -1.72
CA ASP A 383 -13.93 -22.74 -2.39
C ASP A 383 -12.86 -21.77 -1.87
N ILE A 384 -11.85 -21.48 -2.69
CA ILE A 384 -10.69 -20.67 -2.30
C ILE A 384 -10.81 -19.26 -2.88
N ALA A 385 -10.39 -18.26 -2.12
CA ALA A 385 -10.15 -16.91 -2.62
C ALA A 385 -8.74 -16.43 -2.25
N VAL A 386 -8.19 -15.55 -3.08
CA VAL A 386 -6.96 -14.83 -2.79
C VAL A 386 -7.27 -13.35 -2.64
N ILE A 387 -6.76 -12.75 -1.56
CA ILE A 387 -6.87 -11.31 -1.32
C ILE A 387 -5.52 -10.73 -0.88
N ASN A 388 -5.46 -9.40 -0.85
CA ASN A 388 -4.37 -8.67 -0.23
C ASN A 388 -4.75 -8.22 1.19
N ASN A 389 -3.80 -8.28 2.12
CA ASN A 389 -3.91 -7.50 3.36
C ASN A 389 -3.57 -6.02 3.11
N ARG A 390 -3.63 -5.19 4.17
CA ARG A 390 -3.30 -3.76 4.08
C ARG A 390 -1.89 -3.49 3.53
N ASP A 391 -0.92 -4.33 3.86
CA ASP A 391 0.48 -4.17 3.45
C ASP A 391 0.75 -4.71 2.03
N GLY A 392 -0.26 -5.29 1.38
CA GLY A 392 -0.17 -5.89 0.06
C GLY A 392 0.37 -7.31 0.07
N GLU A 393 0.38 -7.98 1.22
CA GLU A 393 0.74 -9.39 1.34
C GLU A 393 -0.40 -10.33 0.94
N VAL A 394 -0.04 -11.50 0.42
CA VAL A 394 -0.98 -12.50 -0.08
C VAL A 394 -1.64 -13.23 1.09
N LEU A 395 -2.96 -13.19 1.10
CA LEU A 395 -3.81 -14.04 1.94
C LEU A 395 -4.60 -15.01 1.08
N ILE A 396 -4.65 -16.27 1.50
CA ILE A 396 -5.50 -17.30 0.94
C ILE A 396 -6.58 -17.64 1.95
N ILE A 397 -7.83 -17.68 1.51
CA ILE A 397 -8.99 -18.02 2.34
C ILE A 397 -9.60 -19.28 1.78
N ASP A 398 -9.75 -20.26 2.64
CA ASP A 398 -10.65 -21.37 2.42
C ASP A 398 -12.04 -20.99 2.94
N LYS A 399 -12.99 -20.74 2.03
CA LYS A 399 -14.37 -20.36 2.39
C LYS A 399 -15.21 -21.55 2.84
N THR A 400 -14.78 -22.77 2.54
CA THR A 400 -15.48 -23.99 2.96
C THR A 400 -15.14 -24.31 4.41
N LEU A 401 -13.85 -24.28 4.75
CA LEU A 401 -13.36 -24.56 6.10
C LEU A 401 -13.30 -23.32 6.99
N GLY A 402 -13.31 -22.12 6.42
CA GLY A 402 -13.13 -20.87 7.16
C GLY A 402 -11.70 -20.64 7.61
N SER A 403 -10.69 -21.23 6.95
CA SER A 403 -9.28 -21.04 7.31
C SER A 403 -8.66 -19.90 6.50
N ILE A 404 -7.89 -19.03 7.15
CA ILE A 404 -7.17 -17.93 6.50
C ILE A 404 -5.67 -18.15 6.68
N PHE A 405 -4.94 -18.17 5.57
CA PHE A 405 -3.51 -18.39 5.51
C PHE A 405 -2.79 -17.18 4.92
N GLN A 406 -1.70 -16.76 5.54
CA GLN A 406 -0.75 -15.84 4.95
C GLN A 406 0.37 -16.61 4.29
N VAL A 407 0.75 -16.17 3.11
CA VAL A 407 1.88 -16.69 2.36
C VAL A 407 3.14 -15.94 2.76
N PHE A 408 4.23 -16.67 3.03
CA PHE A 408 5.54 -16.09 3.22
C PHE A 408 6.63 -17.01 2.66
N LYS A 409 7.82 -16.45 2.44
CA LYS A 409 8.99 -17.25 2.04
C LYS A 409 9.70 -17.75 3.29
N ALA A 410 9.76 -19.06 3.48
CA ALA A 410 10.51 -19.64 4.58
C ALA A 410 12.02 -19.39 4.37
N MET A 411 12.70 -18.86 5.38
CA MET A 411 14.16 -18.91 5.41
C MET A 411 14.55 -20.38 5.59
N VAL A 412 15.27 -20.93 4.61
CA VAL A 412 15.82 -22.28 4.74
C VAL A 412 16.87 -22.22 5.85
N GLN A 413 16.49 -22.61 7.06
CA GLN A 413 17.48 -23.08 8.01
C GLN A 413 17.97 -24.44 7.51
N PRO A 414 19.29 -24.68 7.41
CA PRO A 414 19.80 -25.98 7.03
C PRO A 414 19.35 -26.98 8.10
N LYS A 415 18.31 -27.77 7.79
CA LYS A 415 17.94 -28.92 8.62
C LYS A 415 19.11 -29.90 8.55
N LEU A 416 19.70 -30.21 9.71
CA LEU A 416 20.49 -31.44 9.83
C LEU A 416 19.60 -32.62 9.40
N PRO A 417 20.13 -33.61 8.67
CA PRO A 417 19.34 -34.74 8.22
C PRO A 417 18.78 -35.49 9.44
N LEU A 418 17.45 -35.68 9.49
CA LEU A 418 16.85 -36.69 10.35
C LEU A 418 17.16 -38.08 9.76
N GLU A 419 17.51 -38.98 10.68
CA GLU A 419 17.84 -40.39 10.47
C GLU A 419 16.89 -41.08 9.49
N GLN A 420 17.47 -41.69 8.45
CA GLN A 420 16.82 -42.78 7.75
C GLN A 420 16.83 -44.00 8.68
N GLU A 421 15.67 -44.63 8.85
CA GLU A 421 15.54 -45.96 9.42
C GLU A 421 16.47 -46.93 8.67
N VAL A 422 17.53 -47.37 9.34
CA VAL A 422 18.35 -48.50 8.88
C VAL A 422 18.14 -49.66 9.83
N VAL A 423 17.61 -50.72 9.24
CA VAL A 423 17.48 -52.07 9.75
C VAL A 423 18.68 -52.48 10.59
N SER A 424 18.36 -53.04 11.74
CA SER A 424 19.25 -53.64 12.74
C SER A 424 20.27 -54.60 12.14
N ILE A 425 21.56 -54.31 12.33
CA ILE A 425 22.61 -55.33 12.46
C ILE A 425 23.49 -54.95 13.65
N ALA A 426 23.56 -55.87 14.61
CA ALA A 426 24.36 -55.75 15.82
C ALA A 426 25.86 -55.73 15.49
N ALA A 427 26.59 -54.77 16.07
CA ALA A 427 28.02 -54.89 16.31
C ALA A 427 28.41 -54.00 17.51
N GLU A 428 29.27 -54.54 18.34
CA GLU A 428 29.58 -54.12 19.71
C GLU A 428 30.34 -52.79 19.82
N SER A 429 29.85 -51.94 20.72
CA SER A 429 30.55 -51.17 21.75
C SER A 429 32.09 -51.01 21.64
N GLU A 430 32.54 -49.85 21.17
CA GLU A 430 33.61 -49.09 21.84
C GLU A 430 33.16 -47.63 21.99
N ALA A 431 33.01 -47.18 23.24
CA ALA A 431 32.50 -45.86 23.58
C ALA A 431 33.51 -44.77 23.16
N SER A 432 33.17 -44.02 22.11
CA SER A 432 33.99 -42.92 21.59
C SER A 432 33.88 -41.68 22.47
N TYR A 433 34.81 -41.50 23.40
CA TYR A 433 34.97 -40.30 24.24
C TYR A 433 35.14 -39.00 23.43
N HIS A 434 35.40 -39.10 22.13
CA HIS A 434 35.51 -37.96 21.22
C HIS A 434 34.21 -37.16 21.09
N LEU A 435 33.04 -37.79 21.20
CA LEU A 435 31.75 -37.10 21.05
C LEU A 435 31.45 -36.18 22.24
N TYR A 436 31.82 -36.62 23.45
CA TYR A 436 31.69 -35.82 24.68
C TYR A 436 32.67 -34.64 24.71
N ILE A 437 33.89 -34.84 24.21
CA ILE A 437 34.87 -33.75 24.08
C ILE A 437 34.40 -32.70 23.07
N LEU A 438 33.81 -33.13 21.95
CA LEU A 438 33.23 -32.22 20.95
C LEU A 438 32.05 -31.41 21.50
N LEU A 439 31.18 -32.03 22.30
CA LEU A 439 30.07 -31.35 22.96
C LEU A 439 30.56 -30.31 23.98
N LEU A 440 31.63 -30.63 24.73
CA LEU A 440 32.24 -29.70 25.69
C LEU A 440 32.82 -28.46 24.98
N ILE A 441 33.52 -28.66 23.86
CA ILE A 441 34.08 -27.58 23.05
C ILE A 441 32.96 -26.70 22.47
N LEU A 442 31.86 -27.31 22.00
CA LEU A 442 30.70 -26.59 21.48
C LEU A 442 30.06 -25.69 22.55
N LEU A 443 29.91 -26.19 23.78
CA LEU A 443 29.37 -25.41 24.90
C LEU A 443 30.27 -24.24 25.29
N ILE A 444 31.59 -24.41 25.25
CA ILE A 444 32.56 -23.34 25.52
C ILE A 444 32.50 -22.25 24.45
N ILE A 445 32.31 -22.64 23.17
CA ILE A 445 32.17 -21.71 22.05
C ILE A 445 30.86 -20.93 22.15
N ILE A 446 29.75 -21.60 22.46
CA ILE A 446 28.44 -20.96 22.65
C ILE A 446 28.47 -20.01 23.84
N GLY A 447 29.04 -20.44 24.97
CA GLY A 447 29.20 -19.61 26.16
C GLY A 447 30.10 -18.39 25.92
N SER A 448 31.20 -18.58 25.19
CA SER A 448 32.09 -17.48 24.79
C SER A 448 31.41 -16.52 23.81
N SER A 449 30.64 -17.04 22.85
CA SER A 449 29.88 -16.23 21.90
C SER A 449 28.81 -15.40 22.59
N PHE A 450 28.05 -16.00 23.52
CA PHE A 450 27.04 -15.30 24.32
C PHE A 450 27.66 -14.24 25.24
N TYR A 451 28.79 -14.56 25.88
CA TYR A 451 29.55 -13.61 26.69
C TYR A 451 30.09 -12.45 25.83
N TRP A 452 30.57 -12.72 24.62
CA TRP A 452 31.04 -11.70 23.69
C TRP A 452 29.89 -10.82 23.17
N PHE A 453 28.74 -11.41 22.86
CA PHE A 453 27.53 -10.69 22.40
C PHE A 453 26.98 -9.75 23.50
N LYS A 454 26.94 -10.22 24.75
CA LYS A 454 26.51 -9.41 25.90
C LYS A 454 27.52 -8.30 26.24
N ARG A 455 28.83 -8.54 26.03
CA ARG A 455 29.89 -7.55 26.22
C ARG A 455 29.97 -6.53 25.08
N ASN A 456 29.51 -6.88 23.87
CA ASN A 456 29.48 -6.04 22.68
C ASN A 456 28.13 -5.34 22.43
N ASN A 457 27.40 -4.93 23.48
CA ASN A 457 26.43 -3.85 23.34
C ASN A 457 27.18 -2.54 23.03
N ILE A 458 27.60 -2.40 21.76
CA ILE A 458 28.37 -1.26 21.28
C ILE A 458 27.50 -0.03 21.46
N SER A 459 27.86 0.79 22.45
CA SER A 459 27.19 2.05 22.70
C SER A 459 27.18 2.88 21.42
N ALA A 460 26.04 3.47 21.05
CA ALA A 460 25.95 4.41 19.92
C ALA A 460 26.99 5.54 20.01
N LYS A 461 27.45 5.86 21.23
CA LYS A 461 28.54 6.82 21.49
C LYS A 461 29.92 6.28 21.07
N ALA A 462 30.17 4.97 21.13
CA ALA A 462 31.43 4.34 20.74
C ALA A 462 31.60 4.30 19.21
N ILE A 463 30.51 4.11 18.45
CA ILE A 463 30.52 4.15 16.98
C ILE A 463 30.92 5.55 16.49
N VAL A 464 30.27 6.59 17.00
CA VAL A 464 30.55 7.98 16.62
C VAL A 464 31.95 8.43 17.06
N ARG A 465 32.56 7.82 18.09
CA ARG A 465 33.94 8.14 18.50
C ARG A 465 35.01 7.63 17.54
N LYS A 466 34.72 6.55 16.78
CA LYS A 466 35.65 5.96 15.81
C LYS A 466 35.56 6.58 14.41
N GLN A 467 34.55 7.44 14.19
CA GLN A 467 34.26 8.06 12.90
C GLN A 467 34.46 9.57 12.99
N PHE A 468 34.74 10.22 11.87
CA PHE A 468 34.74 11.68 11.80
C PHE A 468 33.32 12.20 12.03
N ALA A 469 33.18 13.37 12.65
CA ALA A 469 31.88 13.93 13.04
C ALA A 469 31.53 15.22 12.28
N GLN A 470 32.52 15.87 11.68
CA GLN A 470 32.37 17.12 10.94
C GLN A 470 33.38 17.17 9.81
N LEU A 471 32.98 17.85 8.74
CA LEU A 471 33.80 18.10 7.57
C LEU A 471 33.64 19.59 7.19
N GLU A 472 34.73 20.23 6.80
CA GLU A 472 34.77 21.64 6.41
C GLU A 472 35.59 21.81 5.13
N LEU A 473 35.16 22.75 4.29
CA LEU A 473 35.84 23.10 3.05
C LEU A 473 36.95 24.12 3.33
N SER A 474 38.13 23.94 2.72
CA SER A 474 39.21 24.94 2.79
C SER A 474 38.80 26.26 2.12
N GLU A 475 39.44 27.37 2.50
CA GLU A 475 39.22 28.68 1.85
C GLU A 475 39.50 28.63 0.34
N SER A 476 40.45 27.78 -0.07
CA SER A 476 40.79 27.52 -1.47
C SER A 476 39.77 26.64 -2.23
N LYS A 477 38.79 26.05 -1.54
CA LYS A 477 37.80 25.10 -2.09
C LYS A 477 38.38 23.85 -2.76
N GLN A 478 39.63 23.52 -2.48
CA GLN A 478 40.33 22.37 -3.07
C GLN A 478 40.50 21.21 -2.08
N GLN A 479 40.30 21.46 -0.78
CA GLN A 479 40.57 20.49 0.28
C GLN A 479 39.41 20.41 1.26
N ILE A 480 39.24 19.22 1.85
CA ILE A 480 38.24 18.92 2.88
C ILE A 480 38.98 18.55 4.16
N GLY A 481 38.77 19.32 5.22
CA GLY A 481 39.24 19.01 6.56
C GLY A 481 38.20 18.16 7.30
N LEU A 482 38.64 17.02 7.85
CA LEU A 482 37.83 16.12 8.67
C LEU A 482 38.18 16.27 10.15
N TYR A 483 37.17 16.29 11.00
CA TYR A 483 37.31 16.50 12.45
C TYR A 483 36.63 15.38 13.23
N HIS A 484 37.28 14.91 14.29
CA HIS A 484 36.62 14.08 15.30
C HIS A 484 35.83 14.95 16.28
N ARG A 485 34.88 14.31 16.96
CA ARG A 485 34.02 14.98 17.94
C ARG A 485 34.86 15.63 19.04
N HIS A 486 34.60 16.92 19.31
CA HIS A 486 35.27 17.75 20.32
C HIS A 486 36.71 18.20 19.98
N GLN A 487 37.22 17.88 18.79
CA GLN A 487 38.46 18.46 18.29
C GLN A 487 38.17 19.78 17.54
N LYS A 488 39.02 20.79 17.75
CA LYS A 488 38.95 22.09 17.06
C LYS A 488 40.01 22.22 15.95
N THR A 489 40.92 21.26 15.87
CA THR A 489 42.00 21.19 14.87
C THR A 489 41.66 20.08 13.87
N VAL A 490 42.00 20.29 12.60
CA VAL A 490 41.78 19.31 11.54
C VAL A 490 42.61 18.06 11.84
N ASP A 491 41.98 16.89 11.77
CA ASP A 491 42.65 15.61 12.02
C ASP A 491 43.13 14.97 10.71
N THR A 492 42.37 15.12 9.63
CA THR A 492 42.75 14.62 8.30
C THR A 492 42.31 15.59 7.22
N ILE A 493 43.19 15.85 6.25
CA ILE A 493 42.91 16.69 5.08
C ILE A 493 42.84 15.78 3.85
N ILE A 494 41.81 15.96 3.03
CA ILE A 494 41.60 15.23 1.77
C ILE A 494 41.54 16.24 0.63
N ASN A 495 42.35 16.10 -0.42
CA ASN A 495 42.16 16.90 -1.63
C ASN A 495 40.94 16.36 -2.40
N ILE A 496 40.11 17.26 -2.91
CA ILE A 496 38.90 16.86 -3.64
C ILE A 496 39.25 16.07 -4.91
N ASN A 497 40.37 16.42 -5.56
CA ASN A 497 40.88 15.72 -6.74
C ASN A 497 41.32 14.28 -6.48
N ASP A 498 41.65 13.94 -5.23
CA ASP A 498 42.12 12.61 -4.83
C ASP A 498 40.96 11.68 -4.45
N ILE A 499 39.72 12.18 -4.45
CA ILE A 499 38.53 11.37 -4.22
C ILE A 499 38.25 10.55 -5.48
N ASN A 500 37.98 9.27 -5.31
CA ASN A 500 37.57 8.38 -6.40
C ASN A 500 36.06 8.11 -6.35
N ASN A 501 35.51 7.97 -5.14
CA ASN A 501 34.12 7.62 -4.91
C ASN A 501 33.58 8.29 -3.64
N LEU A 502 32.31 8.69 -3.70
CA LEU A 502 31.53 9.23 -2.61
C LEU A 502 30.26 8.38 -2.44
N GLU A 503 30.06 7.81 -1.26
CA GLU A 503 28.87 7.05 -0.92
C GLU A 503 28.13 7.67 0.26
N ILE A 504 26.80 7.78 0.12
CA ILE A 504 25.91 8.22 1.18
C ILE A 504 25.22 6.99 1.76
N LYS A 505 25.38 6.79 3.06
CA LYS A 505 24.79 5.66 3.79
C LYS A 505 23.77 6.13 4.81
N LEU A 506 22.57 5.54 4.76
CA LEU A 506 21.53 5.69 5.79
C LEU A 506 21.38 4.36 6.52
N ASN A 507 21.58 4.38 7.82
CA ASN A 507 21.53 3.19 8.68
C ASN A 507 22.43 2.02 8.22
N GLY A 508 23.47 2.32 7.42
CA GLY A 508 24.41 1.33 6.87
C GLY A 508 24.19 0.99 5.39
N GLU A 509 23.01 1.31 4.82
CA GLU A 509 22.68 1.07 3.42
C GLU A 509 23.08 2.24 2.52
N THR A 510 23.69 1.97 1.37
CA THR A 510 24.08 3.01 0.40
C THR A 510 22.86 3.49 -0.38
N ILE A 511 22.48 4.77 -0.22
CA ILE A 511 21.37 5.40 -0.96
C ILE A 511 21.85 5.95 -2.30
N THR A 512 23.01 6.59 -2.30
CA THR A 512 23.54 7.26 -3.49
C THR A 512 25.04 7.12 -3.51
N ARG A 513 25.56 6.83 -4.70
CA ARG A 513 26.98 6.71 -5.00
C ARG A 513 27.32 7.67 -6.12
N VAL A 514 28.43 8.38 -5.99
CA VAL A 514 28.99 9.31 -6.98
C VAL A 514 30.43 8.89 -7.22
N SER A 515 30.76 8.52 -8.46
CA SER A 515 32.09 8.05 -8.85
C SER A 515 32.47 8.59 -10.22
N ARG A 516 33.70 8.30 -10.67
CA ARG A 516 34.20 8.64 -12.02
C ARG A 516 33.67 7.72 -13.14
N GLU A 517 32.80 6.77 -12.82
CA GLU A 517 32.21 5.85 -13.79
C GLU A 517 31.11 6.57 -14.60
N ASN A 518 30.84 6.11 -15.83
CA ASN A 518 29.74 6.64 -16.65
C ASN A 518 28.40 6.46 -15.93
N ASP A 519 27.49 7.44 -16.07
CA ASP A 519 26.19 7.55 -15.39
C ASP A 519 26.27 7.67 -13.85
N SER A 520 27.46 8.00 -13.31
CA SER A 520 27.68 8.15 -11.86
C SER A 520 27.80 9.59 -11.37
N GLY A 521 27.46 10.58 -12.20
CA GLY A 521 27.32 12.00 -11.82
C GLY A 521 26.14 12.28 -10.88
N PHE A 522 25.96 13.53 -10.45
CA PHE A 522 24.83 13.96 -9.60
C PHE A 522 23.93 14.95 -10.34
N ASN A 523 22.62 14.72 -10.32
CA ASN A 523 21.65 15.53 -11.07
C ASN A 523 20.37 15.77 -10.25
N ASP A 524 19.48 16.62 -10.76
CA ASP A 524 18.21 16.95 -10.08
C ASP A 524 17.41 15.70 -9.68
N ALA A 525 17.41 14.65 -10.50
CA ALA A 525 16.70 13.39 -10.22
C ALA A 525 17.35 12.63 -9.05
N LYS A 526 18.69 12.53 -9.02
CA LYS A 526 19.44 11.93 -7.92
C LYS A 526 19.29 12.74 -6.62
N GLU A 527 19.26 14.07 -6.69
CA GLU A 527 18.95 14.93 -5.53
C GLU A 527 17.53 14.67 -5.00
N GLN A 528 16.52 14.62 -5.87
CA GLN A 528 15.14 14.35 -5.47
C GLN A 528 15.00 12.98 -4.82
N ASN A 529 15.58 11.94 -5.41
CA ASN A 529 15.57 10.58 -4.86
C ASN A 529 16.22 10.52 -3.47
N LEU A 530 17.36 11.21 -3.30
CA LEU A 530 18.05 11.32 -2.02
C LEU A 530 17.21 12.05 -0.97
N ARG A 531 16.56 13.16 -1.35
CA ARG A 531 15.62 13.90 -0.48
C ARG A 531 14.43 13.03 -0.07
N ILE A 532 13.85 12.27 -0.99
CA ILE A 532 12.72 11.37 -0.73
C ILE A 532 13.15 10.29 0.29
N ALA A 533 14.29 9.64 0.08
CA ALA A 533 14.81 8.61 0.98
C ALA A 533 15.05 9.14 2.40
N LEU A 534 15.70 10.30 2.53
CA LEU A 534 15.97 10.92 3.83
C LEU A 534 14.69 11.44 4.52
N ASN A 535 13.75 12.02 3.77
CA ASN A 535 12.49 12.50 4.34
C ASN A 535 11.56 11.35 4.76
N LYS A 536 11.54 10.24 4.03
CA LYS A 536 10.82 9.02 4.43
C LYS A 536 11.33 8.50 5.77
N GLU A 537 12.66 8.41 5.94
CA GLU A 537 13.22 8.01 7.22
C GLU A 537 12.96 9.08 8.30
N LYS A 538 12.92 10.37 7.97
CA LYS A 538 12.56 11.43 8.93
C LYS A 538 11.17 11.23 9.53
N THR A 539 10.18 10.88 8.71
CA THR A 539 8.76 10.73 9.09
C THR A 539 8.50 9.53 9.98
N ASP A 540 9.36 8.51 9.93
CA ASP A 540 9.25 7.37 10.81
C ASP A 540 9.46 7.75 12.29
N LYS A 541 8.60 7.24 13.17
CA LYS A 541 8.70 7.46 14.60
C LYS A 541 9.94 6.76 15.17
N MET A 542 10.67 7.44 16.04
CA MET A 542 11.78 6.84 16.79
C MET A 542 11.22 6.03 17.97
N VAL A 543 11.61 4.77 18.09
CA VAL A 543 11.36 3.87 19.24
C VAL A 543 12.69 3.51 19.91
N ASP A 544 12.68 3.00 21.14
CA ASP A 544 13.87 2.95 22.02
C ASP A 544 15.10 2.23 21.44
N ASP A 545 14.90 1.23 20.57
CA ASP A 545 15.98 0.52 19.88
C ASP A 545 16.24 0.95 18.44
N LYS A 546 15.41 1.83 17.85
CA LYS A 546 15.63 2.32 16.47
C LYS A 546 16.84 3.26 16.44
N ILE A 547 17.76 2.99 15.52
CA ILE A 547 18.91 3.84 15.24
C ILE A 547 18.67 4.55 13.91
N ARG A 548 18.89 5.87 13.89
CA ARG A 548 18.91 6.69 12.68
C ARG A 548 20.29 7.30 12.51
N GLN A 549 21.03 6.84 11.50
CA GLN A 549 22.39 7.22 11.21
C GLN A 549 22.54 7.68 9.76
N ILE A 550 23.16 8.83 9.53
CA ILE A 550 23.59 9.29 8.21
C ILE A 550 25.11 9.35 8.19
N ASN A 551 25.71 8.58 7.30
CA ASN A 551 27.15 8.56 7.06
C ASN A 551 27.47 8.97 5.63
N LEU A 552 28.63 9.58 5.48
CA LEU A 552 29.20 9.96 4.21
C LEU A 552 30.58 9.30 4.13
N LEU A 553 30.78 8.47 3.10
CA LEU A 553 31.97 7.65 2.92
C LEU A 553 32.72 8.13 1.69
N PHE A 554 33.96 8.57 1.91
CA PHE A 554 34.89 8.91 0.83
C PHE A 554 35.85 7.75 0.63
N THR A 555 36.13 7.41 -0.63
CA THR A 555 37.23 6.52 -1.00
C THR A 555 38.22 7.30 -1.85
N ASP A 556 39.48 7.35 -1.45
CA ASP A 556 40.52 7.98 -2.25
C ASP A 556 41.04 7.08 -3.39
N THR A 557 41.86 7.64 -4.27
CA THR A 557 42.50 6.91 -5.38
C THR A 557 43.43 5.79 -4.94
N GLN A 558 43.86 5.77 -3.67
CA GLN A 558 44.68 4.73 -3.05
C GLN A 558 43.83 3.65 -2.36
N GLY A 559 42.50 3.75 -2.42
CA GLY A 559 41.56 2.79 -1.82
C GLY A 559 41.34 2.96 -0.32
N LYS A 560 41.82 4.04 0.29
CA LYS A 560 41.58 4.34 1.71
C LYS A 560 40.23 5.00 1.91
N ASN A 561 39.53 4.54 2.94
CA ASN A 561 38.15 4.89 3.23
C ASN A 561 38.03 5.85 4.42
N TYR A 562 37.33 6.96 4.24
CA TYR A 562 37.06 7.96 5.28
C TYR A 562 35.56 8.02 5.54
N THR A 563 35.13 7.60 6.74
CA THR A 563 33.71 7.62 7.12
C THR A 563 33.40 8.80 8.03
N VAL A 564 32.49 9.67 7.59
CA VAL A 564 32.00 10.81 8.37
C VAL A 564 30.55 10.58 8.78
N CYS A 565 30.29 10.57 10.08
CA CYS A 565 28.95 10.45 10.65
C CYS A 565 28.35 11.83 10.88
N LEU A 566 27.49 12.28 9.96
CA LEU A 566 26.85 13.60 10.02
C LEU A 566 25.66 13.62 10.98
N TYR A 567 24.95 12.50 11.12
CA TYR A 567 23.81 12.39 12.01
C TYR A 567 23.74 11.01 12.70
N MET A 568 23.44 10.99 13.99
CA MET A 568 23.16 9.77 14.75
C MET A 568 22.15 10.03 15.87
N ARG A 569 21.10 9.21 15.94
CA ARG A 569 20.11 9.17 17.02
C ARG A 569 19.73 7.72 17.33
N LYS A 570 19.67 7.34 18.60
CA LYS A 570 19.12 6.05 19.07
C LYS A 570 17.91 6.34 19.96
N GLY A 571 16.72 5.89 19.56
CA GLY A 571 15.46 6.22 20.24
C GLY A 571 15.29 7.73 20.47
N SER A 572 15.11 8.14 21.72
CA SER A 572 15.02 9.57 22.11
C SER A 572 16.39 10.28 22.15
N ALA A 573 17.49 9.54 22.29
CA ALA A 573 18.82 10.10 22.51
C ALA A 573 19.52 10.48 21.20
N ARG A 574 19.67 11.79 20.94
CA ARG A 574 20.48 12.33 19.84
C ARG A 574 21.96 12.40 20.26
N VAL A 575 22.85 11.83 19.44
CA VAL A 575 24.30 11.75 19.72
C VAL A 575 25.08 12.86 19.01
N THR A 576 24.66 13.26 17.81
CA THR A 576 25.27 14.35 17.01
C THR A 576 24.66 15.73 17.31
N LYS A 577 25.36 16.82 16.95
CA LYS A 577 24.93 18.21 17.26
C LYS A 577 23.94 18.78 16.24
N LYS A 578 24.13 18.53 14.94
CA LYS A 578 23.29 19.08 13.87
C LYS A 578 21.88 18.48 13.88
N THR A 579 20.88 19.26 13.48
CA THR A 579 19.51 18.76 13.30
C THR A 579 19.43 17.92 12.03
N TYR A 580 18.48 16.99 11.97
CA TYR A 580 18.33 16.11 10.81
C TYR A 580 18.12 16.90 9.51
N SER A 581 17.30 17.96 9.56
CA SER A 581 17.04 18.81 8.39
C SER A 581 18.26 19.61 7.93
N ALA A 582 19.08 20.12 8.84
CA ALA A 582 20.33 20.80 8.46
C ALA A 582 21.30 19.83 7.77
N VAL A 583 21.39 18.58 8.28
CA VAL A 583 22.24 17.54 7.67
C VAL A 583 21.80 17.19 6.25
N ILE A 584 20.50 17.19 5.95
CA ILE A 584 20.02 16.93 4.57
C ILE A 584 20.52 18.00 3.60
N GLU A 585 20.37 19.28 3.95
CA GLU A 585 20.82 20.38 3.06
C GLU A 585 22.34 20.35 2.89
N ASP A 586 23.09 20.22 3.99
CA ASP A 586 24.55 20.11 3.94
C ASP A 586 25.00 18.96 3.04
N LEU A 587 24.39 17.78 3.21
CA LEU A 587 24.74 16.58 2.47
C LEU A 587 24.52 16.74 0.97
N ILE A 588 23.45 17.43 0.57
CA ILE A 588 23.16 17.73 -0.83
C ILE A 588 24.18 18.71 -1.41
N ASP A 589 24.55 19.74 -0.65
CA ASP A 589 25.61 20.67 -1.05
C ASP A 589 26.94 19.95 -1.29
N TRP A 590 27.30 18.99 -0.42
CA TRP A 590 28.48 18.15 -0.60
C TRP A 590 28.40 17.23 -1.81
N CYS A 591 27.23 16.67 -2.12
CA CYS A 591 27.05 15.84 -3.31
C CYS A 591 27.27 16.63 -4.59
N TRP A 592 26.68 17.83 -4.68
CA TRP A 592 26.87 18.71 -5.84
C TRP A 592 28.34 19.13 -6.00
N LEU A 593 28.99 19.54 -4.90
CA LEU A 593 30.38 19.99 -4.94
C LEU A 593 31.33 18.88 -5.39
N ILE A 594 31.17 17.67 -4.83
CA ILE A 594 32.04 16.54 -5.16
C ILE A 594 31.73 15.98 -6.55
N ALA A 595 30.46 15.89 -6.94
CA ALA A 595 30.07 15.38 -8.26
C ALA A 595 30.61 16.25 -9.40
N LEU A 596 30.57 17.58 -9.24
CA LEU A 596 31.18 18.52 -10.19
C LEU A 596 32.69 18.28 -10.38
N SER A 597 33.38 17.81 -9.35
CA SER A 597 34.80 17.50 -9.43
C SER A 597 35.10 16.08 -9.93
N LEU A 598 34.20 15.12 -9.72
CA LEU A 598 34.42 13.70 -10.06
C LEU A 598 33.96 13.34 -11.47
N ASN A 599 32.78 13.82 -11.87
CA ASN A 599 32.17 13.51 -13.16
C ASN A 599 31.40 14.75 -13.64
N PRO A 600 32.08 15.76 -14.23
CA PRO A 600 31.45 17.00 -14.68
C PRO A 600 30.48 16.78 -15.85
N ASP A 601 30.73 15.79 -16.71
CA ASP A 601 29.94 15.54 -17.92
C ASP A 601 28.55 14.93 -17.60
N ASP A 602 28.45 14.06 -16.58
CA ASP A 602 27.19 13.49 -16.11
C ASP A 602 26.55 14.26 -14.94
N THR A 603 27.18 15.35 -14.47
CA THR A 603 26.64 16.18 -13.39
C THR A 603 25.80 17.31 -13.96
N GLY A 604 24.54 17.39 -13.52
CA GLY A 604 23.59 18.39 -14.02
C GLY A 604 23.94 19.82 -13.61
N ILE A 605 23.24 20.80 -14.17
CA ILE A 605 23.34 22.19 -13.70
C ILE A 605 22.37 22.37 -12.52
N ARG A 606 22.91 22.60 -11.33
CA ARG A 606 22.11 22.86 -10.13
C ARG A 606 21.26 24.12 -10.32
N LYS A 607 19.93 23.97 -10.32
CA LYS A 607 19.00 25.11 -10.33
C LYS A 607 19.16 25.92 -9.05
N GLN A 608 19.62 27.17 -9.16
CA GLN A 608 19.80 28.05 -8.00
C GLN A 608 18.46 28.26 -7.27
N LYS A 609 18.46 28.07 -5.94
CA LYS A 609 17.37 28.58 -5.08
C LYS A 609 17.30 30.11 -5.28
N SER A 610 16.15 30.63 -5.68
CA SER A 610 15.93 32.08 -5.68
C SER A 610 16.15 32.63 -4.26
N PRO A 611 16.98 33.67 -4.08
CA PRO A 611 17.21 34.24 -2.77
C PRO A 611 15.95 34.97 -2.30
N VAL A 612 15.32 34.48 -1.24
CA VAL A 612 14.38 35.30 -0.48
C VAL A 612 15.19 36.42 0.17
N SER A 613 15.06 37.62 -0.40
CA SER A 613 15.67 38.85 0.11
C SER A 613 15.29 39.04 1.58
N THR A 614 16.27 38.83 2.45
CA THR A 614 16.15 39.17 3.88
C THR A 614 16.39 40.66 4.00
N LYS A 615 15.37 41.48 3.72
CA LYS A 615 15.37 42.86 4.18
C LYS A 615 15.27 42.84 5.70
N GLN A 616 16.40 43.14 6.35
CA GLN A 616 16.46 43.47 7.76
C GLN A 616 15.48 44.61 8.06
N ILE A 617 14.47 44.36 8.89
CA ILE A 617 13.83 45.40 9.69
C ILE A 617 14.41 45.25 11.09
N LYS A 618 15.41 46.08 11.41
CA LYS A 618 15.74 46.40 12.79
C LYS A 618 14.61 47.31 13.31
N SER A 619 13.89 46.85 14.33
CA SER A 619 13.35 47.75 15.33
C SER A 619 13.58 47.14 16.71
N THR A 620 14.28 47.92 17.53
CA THR A 620 14.62 47.66 18.92
C THR A 620 13.44 48.05 19.78
N VAL A 621 12.86 47.14 20.59
CA VAL A 621 12.34 47.42 21.95
C VAL A 621 12.36 46.12 22.75
N GLU A 622 12.97 46.16 23.94
CA GLU A 622 12.97 45.13 24.97
C GLU A 622 11.56 44.81 25.50
N LYS A 623 11.21 43.53 25.68
CA LYS A 623 10.54 43.01 26.90
C LYS A 623 10.39 41.47 26.91
N LYS A 624 10.93 40.89 27.99
CA LYS A 624 10.61 39.65 28.72
C LYS A 624 9.63 38.61 28.11
N SER A 625 10.14 37.38 28.05
CA SER A 625 9.51 36.09 28.42
C SER A 625 7.98 35.91 28.30
N HIS A 626 7.53 35.10 27.34
CA HIS A 626 6.71 33.88 27.53
C HIS A 626 6.29 33.38 26.14
N LEU A 627 6.84 32.26 25.68
CA LEU A 627 6.37 31.57 24.47
C LEU A 627 5.48 30.42 24.95
N ALA A 628 4.19 30.70 25.07
CA ALA A 628 3.12 29.73 25.25
C ALA A 628 3.20 28.64 24.17
N SER A 629 2.99 27.38 24.56
CA SER A 629 3.06 26.25 23.64
C SER A 629 1.89 26.28 22.65
N LEU A 630 2.05 25.64 21.49
CA LEU A 630 1.02 25.44 20.46
C LEU A 630 -0.31 24.87 21.00
N HIS A 631 -0.32 24.30 22.21
CA HIS A 631 -1.52 23.79 22.89
C HIS A 631 -2.46 24.91 23.39
N GLU A 632 -1.93 26.07 23.81
CA GLU A 632 -2.75 27.20 24.31
C GLU A 632 -3.37 28.02 23.16
N GLN A 633 -2.71 28.09 22.01
CA GLN A 633 -3.28 28.69 20.80
C GLN A 633 -4.46 27.85 20.27
N ALA A 634 -4.41 26.52 20.39
CA ALA A 634 -5.51 25.64 20.03
C ALA A 634 -6.69 25.71 21.01
N ALA A 635 -6.45 26.01 22.29
CA ALA A 635 -7.51 26.23 23.28
C ALA A 635 -8.22 27.59 23.08
N SER A 636 -7.49 28.62 22.70
CA SER A 636 -8.03 29.97 22.46
C SER A 636 -8.97 30.01 21.24
N ASN A 637 -8.65 29.25 20.19
CA ASN A 637 -9.50 29.12 19.01
C ASN A 637 -10.77 28.27 19.25
N ARG A 638 -10.82 27.47 20.33
CA ARG A 638 -12.02 26.71 20.75
C ARG A 638 -13.01 27.55 21.57
N LEU A 639 -12.58 28.67 22.14
CA LEU A 639 -13.44 29.57 22.93
C LEU A 639 -14.18 30.63 22.09
N SER A 640 -13.85 30.77 20.79
CA SER A 640 -14.42 31.81 19.93
C SER A 640 -15.67 31.38 19.14
N THR A 641 -16.13 30.13 19.29
CA THR A 641 -17.26 29.58 18.50
C THR A 641 -18.46 29.16 19.35
N TYR A 642 -18.50 29.51 20.64
CA TYR A 642 -19.65 29.27 21.52
C TYR A 642 -20.04 30.50 22.33
N GLN A 643 -20.51 31.54 21.62
CA GLN A 643 -21.49 32.51 22.12
C GLN A 643 -22.32 32.87 20.88
N THR A 644 -23.54 32.37 20.64
CA THR A 644 -24.75 32.67 21.40
C THR A 644 -25.90 31.78 20.89
N ARG A 645 -26.50 30.94 21.75
CA ARG A 645 -27.92 30.55 21.73
C ARG A 645 -28.20 29.69 22.97
N SER A 646 -28.45 30.36 24.09
CA SER A 646 -29.08 29.76 25.27
C SER A 646 -30.58 30.07 25.24
N VAL A 647 -31.40 29.03 25.26
CA VAL A 647 -32.82 29.06 25.65
C VAL A 647 -32.84 28.85 27.19
N PRO A 648 -33.70 29.55 27.97
CA PRO A 648 -33.58 29.59 29.42
C PRO A 648 -34.34 28.46 30.13
N GLU A 649 -33.73 27.89 31.17
CA GLU A 649 -34.38 27.09 32.20
C GLU A 649 -34.72 27.94 33.44
N VAL A 650 -35.85 27.60 34.03
CA VAL A 650 -36.59 28.23 35.14
C VAL A 650 -35.80 28.22 36.45
N PRO A 651 -35.92 29.28 37.28
CA PRO A 651 -36.33 29.04 38.66
C PRO A 651 -37.47 29.96 39.14
N THR A 652 -38.15 29.43 40.14
CA THR A 652 -39.34 29.87 40.87
C THR A 652 -39.23 31.20 41.62
N ASP A 653 -40.40 31.85 41.67
CA ASP A 653 -40.98 32.72 42.71
C ASP A 653 -40.54 34.17 42.93
N ASN A 654 -41.56 35.03 42.76
CA ASN A 654 -41.91 36.29 43.43
C ASN A 654 -41.05 37.53 43.13
N VAL A 655 -41.61 38.50 42.39
CA VAL A 655 -42.34 39.68 42.92
C VAL A 655 -42.81 40.55 41.73
N GLU A 656 -43.98 41.16 41.92
CA GLU A 656 -44.72 42.10 41.06
C GLU A 656 -43.93 43.21 40.32
N SER A 657 -44.55 43.67 39.23
CA SER A 657 -44.80 45.09 38.85
C SER A 657 -44.35 45.56 37.44
N THR A 658 -45.38 45.74 36.58
CA THR A 658 -45.73 47.02 35.90
C THR A 658 -45.02 47.44 34.56
N TYR A 659 -45.82 47.36 33.48
CA TYR A 659 -45.96 48.26 32.30
C TYR A 659 -44.88 48.42 31.19
N LYS A 660 -45.28 47.96 29.98
CA LYS A 660 -45.58 48.70 28.71
C LYS A 660 -44.57 49.71 28.04
N PRO A 661 -44.72 49.97 26.71
CA PRO A 661 -43.62 50.06 25.72
C PRO A 661 -43.49 51.43 24.99
N SER A 662 -42.46 51.56 24.14
CA SER A 662 -42.30 52.60 23.10
C SER A 662 -41.34 52.06 22.01
N VAL A 663 -41.64 51.84 20.73
CA VAL A 663 -42.34 52.57 19.63
C VAL A 663 -41.51 53.70 18.98
N LEU A 664 -41.23 53.49 17.67
CA LEU A 664 -40.86 54.40 16.55
C LEU A 664 -39.49 55.15 16.62
N ASP A 665 -38.78 55.47 15.54
CA ASP A 665 -39.21 55.66 14.14
C ASP A 665 -38.06 55.57 13.11
N ASN A 666 -38.46 55.07 11.94
CA ASN A 666 -38.09 55.23 10.53
C ASN A 666 -36.80 55.86 9.93
N ASP A 667 -36.51 55.25 8.76
CA ASP A 667 -36.10 55.81 7.45
C ASP A 667 -34.61 55.98 7.08
N LYS A 668 -34.14 55.10 6.17
CA LYS A 668 -34.01 55.40 4.72
C LYS A 668 -33.56 54.17 3.90
N ARG A 669 -34.31 53.88 2.83
CA ARG A 669 -33.98 52.94 1.73
C ARG A 669 -33.00 53.57 0.74
N ALA A 670 -32.00 52.81 0.28
CA ALA A 670 -31.58 52.78 -1.13
C ALA A 670 -30.68 51.57 -1.46
N THR A 671 -31.16 50.77 -2.43
CA THR A 671 -30.46 49.88 -3.39
C THR A 671 -29.69 48.65 -2.90
N ASP A 672 -30.33 47.49 -3.09
CA ASP A 672 -29.79 46.12 -3.01
C ASP A 672 -29.64 45.51 -4.42
N THR A 673 -28.45 45.02 -4.79
CA THR A 673 -28.17 43.79 -5.59
C THR A 673 -26.65 43.48 -5.60
N PRO A 674 -26.20 42.22 -5.78
CA PRO A 674 -26.06 41.23 -4.72
C PRO A 674 -24.60 40.84 -4.42
N GLN A 675 -24.35 40.53 -3.15
CA GLN A 675 -23.04 40.19 -2.57
C GLN A 675 -22.67 38.69 -2.74
N GLN A 676 -22.95 38.10 -3.91
CA GLN A 676 -22.81 36.65 -4.15
C GLN A 676 -21.53 36.26 -4.94
N ASP A 677 -21.04 37.12 -5.83
CA ASP A 677 -19.83 36.83 -6.64
C ASP A 677 -18.52 36.86 -5.82
N ARG A 678 -18.41 37.73 -4.81
CA ARG A 678 -17.16 37.89 -4.05
C ARG A 678 -16.82 36.70 -3.14
N VAL A 679 -17.81 35.90 -2.76
CA VAL A 679 -17.60 34.74 -1.88
C VAL A 679 -17.07 33.55 -2.70
N VAL A 680 -17.57 33.36 -3.92
CA VAL A 680 -17.14 32.29 -4.84
C VAL A 680 -15.67 32.47 -5.24
N ASP A 681 -15.26 33.71 -5.55
CA ASP A 681 -13.87 34.03 -5.91
C ASP A 681 -12.88 33.75 -4.75
N SER A 682 -13.27 34.05 -3.51
CA SER A 682 -12.38 33.83 -2.36
C SER A 682 -12.10 32.34 -2.07
N VAL A 683 -13.11 31.48 -2.25
CA VAL A 683 -12.99 30.03 -2.07
C VAL A 683 -12.18 29.42 -3.21
N LEU A 684 -12.36 29.91 -4.43
CA LEU A 684 -11.60 29.49 -5.60
C LEU A 684 -10.12 29.84 -5.50
N VAL A 685 -9.81 31.08 -5.11
CA VAL A 685 -8.43 31.54 -4.91
C VAL A 685 -7.76 30.71 -3.81
N ASN A 686 -8.46 30.45 -2.71
CA ASN A 686 -7.94 29.62 -1.63
C ASN A 686 -7.74 28.15 -2.04
N ALA A 687 -8.65 27.57 -2.83
CA ALA A 687 -8.52 26.22 -3.37
C ALA A 687 -7.31 26.10 -4.33
N LEU A 688 -7.12 27.11 -5.21
CA LEU A 688 -5.98 27.16 -6.12
C LEU A 688 -4.65 27.38 -5.39
N GLU A 689 -4.62 28.27 -4.38
CA GLU A 689 -3.44 28.47 -3.53
C GLU A 689 -3.04 27.19 -2.80
N LYS A 690 -4.01 26.46 -2.24
CA LYS A 690 -3.77 25.17 -1.58
C LYS A 690 -3.24 24.12 -2.55
N LEU A 691 -3.74 24.08 -3.79
CA LEU A 691 -3.28 23.16 -4.84
C LEU A 691 -1.82 23.47 -5.25
N VAL A 692 -1.49 24.75 -5.36
CA VAL A 692 -0.11 25.23 -5.61
C VAL A 692 0.81 24.88 -4.44
N GLU A 693 0.35 25.01 -3.20
CA GLU A 693 1.11 24.68 -2.02
C GLU A 693 1.37 23.17 -1.90
N LEU A 694 0.37 22.33 -2.17
CA LEU A 694 0.52 20.87 -2.22
C LEU A 694 1.53 20.43 -3.29
N ARG A 695 1.54 21.09 -4.46
CA ARG A 695 2.57 20.85 -5.49
C ARG A 695 3.95 21.30 -5.02
N LYS A 696 4.07 22.49 -4.41
CA LYS A 696 5.36 22.99 -3.87
C LYS A 696 5.93 22.08 -2.79
N GLN A 697 5.06 21.45 -2.00
CA GLN A 697 5.41 20.48 -0.97
C GLN A 697 5.70 19.08 -1.53
N GLY A 698 5.53 18.85 -2.84
CA GLY A 698 5.80 17.58 -3.51
C GLY A 698 4.72 16.52 -3.32
N PHE A 699 3.53 16.89 -2.86
CA PHE A 699 2.41 15.96 -2.66
C PHE A 699 1.62 15.65 -3.95
N LEU A 700 1.85 16.41 -5.03
CA LEU A 700 1.22 16.23 -6.34
C LEU A 700 2.28 16.20 -7.43
N THR A 701 2.19 15.25 -8.35
CA THR A 701 2.99 15.25 -9.59
C THR A 701 2.52 16.38 -10.53
N GLN A 702 3.28 16.63 -11.61
CA GLN A 702 2.89 17.63 -12.60
C GLN A 702 1.56 17.28 -13.29
N GLU A 703 1.33 16.00 -13.54
CA GLU A 703 0.12 15.47 -14.14
C GLU A 703 -1.07 15.61 -13.18
N GLU A 704 -0.91 15.15 -11.93
CA GLU A 704 -1.94 15.26 -10.88
C GLU A 704 -2.32 16.70 -10.57
N PHE A 705 -1.35 17.63 -10.56
CA PHE A 705 -1.61 19.06 -10.40
C PHE A 705 -2.44 19.62 -11.55
N THR A 706 -2.16 19.19 -12.78
CA THR A 706 -2.83 19.69 -13.98
C THR A 706 -4.28 19.20 -14.03
N GLU A 707 -4.50 17.94 -13.69
CA GLU A 707 -5.84 17.34 -13.57
C GLU A 707 -6.65 17.98 -12.43
N ALA A 708 -6.08 18.07 -11.23
CA ALA A 708 -6.77 18.69 -10.10
C ALA A 708 -7.08 20.18 -10.35
N LYS A 709 -6.18 20.92 -11.03
CA LYS A 709 -6.44 22.30 -11.46
C LYS A 709 -7.57 22.37 -12.47
N LYS A 710 -7.62 21.46 -13.46
CA LYS A 710 -8.70 21.38 -14.44
C LYS A 710 -10.04 21.15 -13.74
N ASN A 711 -10.09 20.30 -12.71
CA ASN A 711 -11.32 20.00 -11.97
C ASN A 711 -11.80 21.18 -11.13
N VAL A 712 -10.89 21.87 -10.43
CA VAL A 712 -11.22 23.09 -9.69
C VAL A 712 -11.78 24.18 -10.64
N LEU A 713 -11.20 24.32 -11.83
CA LEU A 713 -11.71 25.27 -12.83
C LEU A 713 -12.98 24.79 -13.54
N GLY A 714 -13.15 23.48 -13.73
CA GLY A 714 -14.31 22.87 -14.37
C GLY A 714 -15.58 22.98 -13.54
N SER A 715 -15.46 23.02 -12.21
CA SER A 715 -16.59 23.26 -11.29
C SER A 715 -17.28 24.62 -11.44
N LEU A 716 -16.76 25.52 -12.29
CA LEU A 716 -17.34 26.82 -12.64
C LEU A 716 -18.20 26.79 -13.91
N SER A 717 -18.22 25.68 -14.65
CA SER A 717 -18.96 25.54 -15.93
C SER A 717 -20.24 24.70 -15.81
N ASP A 718 -20.60 24.23 -14.61
CA ASP A 718 -21.78 23.41 -14.32
C ASP A 718 -22.84 24.18 -13.51
#